data_AF-A2EC39-F1
#
_entry.id   AF-A2EC39-F1
#
_cell.length_a   1.000
_cell.length_b   1.000
_cell.length_c   1.000
_cell.angle_alpha   90.00
_cell.angle_beta   90.00
_cell.angle_gamma   90.00
#
_symmetry.space_group_name_H-M   'P 1'
#
loop_
_entity.id
_entity.type
_entity.pdbx_description
1 polymer ?
#
loop_
_entity_poly.entity_id
_entity_poly.type
_entity_poly.pdbx_seq_one_letter_code
_entity_poly.pdbx_strand_id
1 'polypeptide(L)'
;MGCIVSTPAKVQPYSYAKKDTKQVSKSTNTGKSSTRVEKSDPNKDYFNQLTDQVNTMKCPPGMSPVVCLNKDSFPVVLSELYLSDEEVVEIQLPIVAASSSDKGRVGCISHIYFLVDTIFLAEDNSIMFYNMMSWLARKNILNTRVLLIGKGATFKESIHSCFLTQGISAHVGTMDSDFSPYAVVVIASDTDLSINRYDQKLRDYVKNGGGLLCLYAPPIDENNQETIMNPFLMEYGLAFSLCVLNPHSSSRNIVSISSCYEMVSYCHLIPMAEDFKYLASQTDLDTAQLDDLVTALRYHVIVCGPNQYDILSDILDQAYNHLVNTGYRTEQGLCPLLSHCIMSTLIPDLVSKLPAKYIKASPDAEDFPGLCPNATVENHELEVRLHEESWISTGLWLPAGSLGEIISDPEDKSIFSIQIGSHTESLLSRQGPWKRWPVVSKTYDIDPSGKTEIASPFGGIVYITVRELNEETDNRVKLKFNGFVRHPRAVIRKPEIWESSKDYQVPWGEMCSKTVIFTLPSDEIRKITDIDKVLEHVDKVVTHVLEFMNASMNRPYRVVFDTQLPGDKTESEYPIVLDIKDLDDIINNYNKPTVAMFELIARVSLLSIREAYFDNLVETAISNLVACIIFNEFFPGFDPNIFKDYNFPPLFAELWVLHQHINQGLIKDLLALSQAPEAPYFDSDEDMWTQFVKDVSVIGKYNFTKLLERVRPIPLNLSKTLAELPNPPIRVCN
;
A
#
# COMPACT_ATOMS: atom_id res chain seq x y z
N MET A 1 -8.40 5.26 -5.45
CA MET A 1 -7.61 4.90 -4.25
C MET A 1 -7.36 3.40 -4.19
N GLY A 2 -6.32 2.95 -4.88
CA GLY A 2 -5.77 1.61 -4.67
C GLY A 2 -5.17 1.56 -3.27
N CYS A 3 -5.44 0.49 -2.52
CA CYS A 3 -4.43 0.02 -1.59
C CYS A 3 -3.29 -0.44 -2.49
N ILE A 4 -2.41 0.48 -2.85
CA ILE A 4 -1.07 0.08 -3.27
C ILE A 4 -0.60 -0.69 -2.05
N VAL A 5 -0.42 -1.99 -2.22
CA VAL A 5 0.48 -2.75 -1.36
C VAL A 5 1.85 -2.15 -1.67
N SER A 6 2.09 -0.97 -1.10
CA SER A 6 3.32 -0.23 -1.28
C SER A 6 4.39 -1.12 -0.66
N THR A 7 5.46 -1.34 -1.42
CA THR A 7 6.74 -1.83 -0.91
C THR A 7 6.92 -1.32 0.52
N PRO A 8 7.27 -2.18 1.50
CA PRO A 8 7.42 -1.82 2.91
C PRO A 8 7.95 -0.40 3.10
N ALA A 9 7.08 0.56 3.45
CA ALA A 9 7.50 1.94 3.66
C ALA A 9 8.53 1.97 4.79
N LYS A 10 9.73 2.49 4.50
CA LYS A 10 10.77 2.72 5.51
C LYS A 10 10.50 4.03 6.24
N VAL A 11 10.81 4.02 7.53
CA VAL A 11 11.04 5.22 8.33
C VAL A 11 12.26 5.95 7.75
N GLN A 12 12.20 7.27 7.55
CA GLN A 12 13.33 8.03 6.98
C GLN A 12 14.67 7.72 7.67
N PRO A 13 15.76 7.43 6.92
CA PRO A 13 17.06 7.13 7.51
C PRO A 13 17.72 8.37 8.15
N TYR A 14 18.36 8.18 9.29
CA TYR A 14 19.20 9.19 9.94
C TYR A 14 20.57 9.26 9.22
N SER A 15 21.11 10.47 9.01
CA SER A 15 22.45 10.62 8.44
C SER A 15 23.53 10.18 9.44
N TYR A 16 24.22 9.08 9.13
CA TYR A 16 25.33 8.61 9.97
C TYR A 16 26.60 9.41 9.67
N ALA A 17 27.12 10.11 10.68
CA ALA A 17 28.53 10.48 10.74
C ALA A 17 29.34 9.22 11.06
N LYS A 18 30.20 8.78 10.12
CA LYS A 18 31.14 7.67 10.28
C LYS A 18 31.96 7.81 11.57
N LYS A 19 31.90 6.82 12.46
CA LYS A 19 32.90 6.62 13.52
C LYS A 19 33.69 5.36 13.25
N ASP A 20 35.01 5.50 13.20
CA ASP A 20 35.97 4.40 13.11
C ASP A 20 35.89 3.51 14.36
N THR A 21 35.54 2.24 14.19
CA THR A 21 35.60 1.22 15.24
C THR A 21 36.83 0.34 15.10
N LYS A 22 37.69 0.38 16.12
CA LYS A 22 38.84 -0.52 16.31
C LYS A 22 38.38 -1.93 16.61
N GLN A 23 39.03 -2.90 15.97
CA GLN A 23 38.89 -4.34 16.23
C GLN A 23 39.25 -4.70 17.68
N VAL A 24 38.38 -5.46 18.34
CA VAL A 24 38.69 -6.19 19.58
C VAL A 24 38.48 -7.68 19.32
N SER A 25 39.54 -8.45 19.53
CA SER A 25 39.61 -9.91 19.35
C SER A 25 38.82 -10.65 20.44
N LYS A 26 37.96 -11.59 20.03
CA LYS A 26 37.30 -12.55 20.93
C LYS A 26 38.16 -13.81 21.08
N SER A 27 38.53 -14.13 22.32
CA SER A 27 39.22 -15.36 22.71
C SER A 27 38.25 -16.55 22.74
N THR A 28 38.66 -17.65 22.11
CA THR A 28 37.99 -18.95 22.12
C THR A 28 38.16 -19.65 23.48
N ASN A 29 37.07 -20.18 24.03
CA ASN A 29 37.11 -21.10 25.17
C ASN A 29 36.37 -22.39 24.79
N THR A 30 37.10 -23.51 24.80
CA THR A 30 36.66 -24.82 24.37
C THR A 30 36.08 -25.62 25.55
N GLY A 31 34.76 -25.80 25.58
CA GLY A 31 34.07 -26.71 26.49
C GLY A 31 33.45 -27.87 25.71
N LYS A 32 33.92 -29.10 25.98
CA LYS A 32 33.40 -30.35 25.39
C LYS A 32 31.96 -30.59 25.84
N SER A 33 31.05 -30.79 24.89
CA SER A 33 29.67 -31.25 25.14
C SER A 33 29.42 -32.61 24.51
N SER A 34 28.74 -33.45 25.27
CA SER A 34 28.37 -34.84 25.04
C SER A 34 27.45 -35.02 23.83
N THR A 35 27.75 -36.02 23.00
CA THR A 35 26.98 -36.47 21.84
C THR A 35 25.58 -36.96 22.23
N ARG A 36 24.58 -36.11 22.02
CA ARG A 36 23.18 -36.48 21.90
C ARG A 36 22.95 -36.77 20.40
N VAL A 37 22.52 -37.98 20.06
CA VAL A 37 22.22 -38.35 18.66
C VAL A 37 20.95 -37.58 18.24
N GLU A 38 21.14 -36.46 17.55
CA GLU A 38 20.07 -35.72 16.89
C GLU A 38 19.54 -36.53 15.69
N LYS A 39 18.22 -36.63 15.54
CA LYS A 39 17.61 -37.15 14.31
C LYS A 39 18.01 -36.22 13.17
N SER A 40 18.49 -36.75 12.04
CA SER A 40 18.88 -35.90 10.91
C SER A 40 17.67 -35.17 10.36
N ASP A 41 17.81 -33.86 10.16
CA ASP A 41 16.85 -33.04 9.44
C ASP A 41 16.92 -33.40 7.94
N PRO A 42 15.85 -33.98 7.36
CA PRO A 42 15.87 -34.36 5.94
C PRO A 42 16.09 -33.16 5.00
N ASN A 43 15.71 -31.94 5.41
CA ASN A 43 15.90 -30.74 4.60
C ASN A 43 17.39 -30.42 4.42
N LYS A 44 18.23 -30.73 5.42
CA LYS A 44 19.68 -30.59 5.31
C LYS A 44 20.28 -31.54 4.26
N ASP A 45 19.80 -32.78 4.23
CA ASP A 45 20.24 -33.76 3.24
C ASP A 45 19.81 -33.35 1.82
N TYR A 46 18.59 -32.83 1.68
CA TYR A 46 18.11 -32.30 0.40
C TYR A 46 18.83 -31.03 -0.04
N PHE A 47 19.11 -30.12 0.88
CA PHE A 47 19.95 -28.95 0.61
C PHE A 47 21.29 -29.37 0.03
N ASN A 48 22.01 -30.29 0.72
CA ASN A 48 23.30 -30.79 0.25
C ASN A 48 23.20 -31.46 -1.13
N GLN A 49 22.10 -32.18 -1.41
CA GLN A 49 21.87 -32.77 -2.73
C GLN A 49 21.65 -31.70 -3.81
N LEU A 50 20.91 -30.64 -3.50
CA LEU A 50 20.61 -29.56 -4.46
C LEU A 50 21.85 -28.71 -4.75
N THR A 51 22.68 -28.45 -3.74
CA THR A 51 23.87 -27.59 -3.84
C THR A 51 25.16 -28.36 -4.13
N ASP A 52 25.10 -29.67 -4.40
CA ASP A 52 26.29 -30.46 -4.70
C ASP A 52 27.02 -29.88 -5.92
N GLN A 53 28.29 -29.50 -5.73
CA GLN A 53 29.15 -28.88 -6.74
C GLN A 53 28.65 -27.54 -7.29
N VAL A 54 27.78 -26.83 -6.55
CA VAL A 54 27.32 -25.47 -6.91
C VAL A 54 27.94 -24.47 -5.94
N ASN A 55 28.80 -23.58 -6.43
CA ASN A 55 29.46 -22.56 -5.61
C ASN A 55 28.91 -21.16 -5.88
N THR A 56 28.60 -20.86 -7.13
CA THR A 56 28.07 -19.55 -7.54
C THR A 56 26.90 -19.71 -8.51
N MET A 57 25.99 -18.75 -8.48
CA MET A 57 24.91 -18.64 -9.46
C MET A 57 24.83 -17.24 -10.05
N LYS A 58 24.65 -17.17 -11.36
CA LYS A 58 24.32 -15.91 -12.05
C LYS A 58 22.81 -15.70 -12.03
N CYS A 59 22.35 -14.56 -11.56
CA CYS A 59 20.94 -14.24 -11.40
C CYS A 59 20.47 -13.24 -12.49
N PRO A 60 19.26 -13.40 -13.04
CA PRO A 60 18.63 -12.39 -13.87
C PRO A 60 18.17 -11.19 -13.01
N PRO A 61 17.92 -10.00 -13.60
CA PRO A 61 17.17 -8.93 -12.94
C PRO A 61 15.69 -9.32 -12.77
N GLY A 62 14.96 -8.58 -11.93
CA GLY A 62 13.52 -8.75 -11.79
C GLY A 62 13.08 -9.95 -10.93
N MET A 63 13.94 -10.47 -10.06
CA MET A 63 13.63 -11.66 -9.26
C MET A 63 12.58 -11.39 -8.17
N SER A 64 11.58 -12.27 -8.08
CA SER A 64 10.65 -12.30 -6.94
C SER A 64 11.07 -13.39 -5.94
N PRO A 65 11.30 -13.08 -4.67
CA PRO A 65 11.73 -14.07 -3.68
C PRO A 65 10.73 -15.21 -3.49
N VAL A 66 11.22 -16.39 -3.13
CA VAL A 66 10.41 -17.55 -2.75
C VAL A 66 10.53 -17.80 -1.25
N VAL A 67 9.49 -17.50 -0.49
CA VAL A 67 9.49 -17.65 0.97
C VAL A 67 9.09 -19.06 1.42
N CYS A 68 9.65 -19.49 2.55
CA CYS A 68 9.37 -20.79 3.17
C CYS A 68 8.51 -20.60 4.44
N LEU A 69 7.35 -21.26 4.47
CA LEU A 69 6.24 -20.97 5.39
C LEU A 69 5.84 -22.14 6.30
N ASN A 70 6.41 -23.33 6.12
CA ASN A 70 6.12 -24.49 6.96
C ASN A 70 7.32 -25.45 7.01
N LYS A 71 7.29 -26.41 7.95
CA LYS A 71 8.38 -27.37 8.19
C LYS A 71 8.80 -28.23 6.99
N ASP A 72 7.94 -28.37 5.97
CA ASP A 72 8.21 -29.23 4.81
C ASP A 72 8.99 -28.46 3.72
N SER A 73 9.02 -27.13 3.79
CA SER A 73 9.77 -26.26 2.88
C SER A 73 11.08 -25.76 3.47
N PHE A 74 12.03 -25.44 2.60
CA PHE A 74 13.34 -24.97 2.99
C PHE A 74 13.99 -24.10 1.89
N PRO A 75 14.73 -23.06 2.29
CA PRO A 75 15.49 -22.23 1.37
C PRO A 75 16.74 -22.98 0.89
N VAL A 76 17.17 -22.67 -0.33
CA VAL A 76 18.34 -23.31 -0.98
C VAL A 76 19.36 -22.27 -1.41
N VAL A 77 18.91 -21.20 -2.06
CA VAL A 77 19.80 -20.12 -2.53
C VAL A 77 19.21 -18.79 -2.09
N LEU A 78 20.06 -17.92 -1.53
CA LEU A 78 19.69 -16.59 -1.07
C LEU A 78 20.26 -15.51 -2.00
N SER A 79 19.60 -14.36 -2.04
CA SER A 79 20.09 -13.15 -2.68
C SER A 79 19.80 -11.95 -1.77
N GLU A 80 20.65 -10.93 -1.88
CA GLU A 80 20.47 -9.66 -1.21
C GLU A 80 19.33 -8.86 -1.85
N LEU A 81 18.66 -8.04 -1.03
CA LEU A 81 17.67 -7.06 -1.45
C LEU A 81 18.35 -5.75 -1.85
N TYR A 82 17.98 -5.20 -3.00
CA TYR A 82 18.46 -3.91 -3.49
C TYR A 82 17.33 -2.88 -3.45
N LEU A 83 17.56 -1.74 -2.78
CA LEU A 83 16.59 -0.65 -2.75
C LEU A 83 16.78 0.33 -3.91
N SER A 84 18.01 0.41 -4.42
CA SER A 84 18.41 1.17 -5.61
C SER A 84 19.67 0.55 -6.22
N ASP A 85 20.10 1.03 -7.39
CA ASP A 85 21.31 0.54 -8.08
C ASP A 85 22.59 0.60 -7.22
N GLU A 86 22.61 1.44 -6.18
CA GLU A 86 23.80 1.68 -5.35
C GLU A 86 23.60 1.30 -3.87
N GLU A 87 22.39 0.93 -3.44
CA GLU A 87 22.08 0.64 -2.04
C GLU A 87 21.66 -0.83 -1.84
N VAL A 88 22.66 -1.63 -1.49
CA VAL A 88 22.47 -3.00 -0.98
C VAL A 88 22.10 -2.92 0.50
N VAL A 89 21.03 -3.59 0.89
CA VAL A 89 20.70 -3.80 2.31
C VAL A 89 21.24 -5.16 2.74
N GLU A 90 21.59 -5.33 4.02
CA GLU A 90 22.08 -6.61 4.58
C GLU A 90 20.98 -7.71 4.66
N ILE A 91 19.82 -7.47 4.04
CA ILE A 91 18.66 -8.35 4.05
C ILE A 91 18.78 -9.37 2.91
N GLN A 92 18.76 -10.65 3.27
CA GLN A 92 18.78 -11.76 2.32
C GLN A 92 17.42 -12.46 2.27
N LEU A 93 16.97 -12.80 1.06
CA LEU A 93 15.74 -13.56 0.83
C LEU A 93 15.99 -14.73 -0.14
N PRO A 94 15.24 -15.84 -0.04
CA PRO A 94 15.48 -16.98 -0.89
C PRO A 94 15.06 -16.71 -2.34
N ILE A 95 15.92 -17.07 -3.28
CA ILE A 95 15.64 -17.04 -4.73
C ILE A 95 15.44 -18.45 -5.30
N VAL A 96 15.86 -19.47 -4.56
CA VAL A 96 15.51 -20.86 -4.80
C VAL A 96 15.08 -21.47 -3.48
N ALA A 97 13.90 -22.08 -3.48
CA ALA A 97 13.36 -22.80 -2.34
C ALA A 97 12.72 -24.11 -2.80
N ALA A 98 12.65 -25.08 -1.90
CA ALA A 98 12.15 -26.41 -2.19
C ALA A 98 11.26 -26.91 -1.05
N SER A 99 10.42 -27.89 -1.36
CA SER A 99 9.52 -28.54 -0.41
C SER A 99 9.34 -30.01 -0.72
N SER A 100 9.33 -30.82 0.34
CA SER A 100 9.10 -32.26 0.25
C SER A 100 8.01 -32.69 1.24
N SER A 101 6.75 -32.50 0.85
CA SER A 101 5.59 -32.96 1.62
C SER A 101 5.04 -34.29 1.08
N ASP A 102 4.78 -35.25 1.98
CA ASP A 102 4.31 -36.61 1.67
C ASP A 102 5.13 -37.31 0.56
N LYS A 103 4.50 -37.51 -0.61
CA LYS A 103 5.11 -38.11 -1.80
C LYS A 103 5.53 -37.07 -2.83
N GLY A 104 5.08 -35.82 -2.72
CA GLY A 104 5.39 -34.76 -3.67
C GLY A 104 6.79 -34.18 -3.46
N ARG A 105 7.33 -33.54 -4.49
CA ARG A 105 8.47 -32.62 -4.38
C ARG A 105 8.19 -31.39 -5.23
N VAL A 106 8.34 -30.21 -4.64
CA VAL A 106 8.12 -28.92 -5.31
C VAL A 106 9.37 -28.08 -5.17
N GLY A 107 9.88 -27.57 -6.28
CA GLY A 107 10.95 -26.58 -6.32
C GLY A 107 10.42 -25.29 -6.92
N CYS A 108 10.89 -24.16 -6.43
CA CYS A 108 10.51 -22.83 -6.89
C CYS A 108 11.75 -22.00 -7.16
N ILE A 109 11.74 -21.24 -8.25
CA ILE A 109 12.83 -20.35 -8.67
C ILE A 109 12.27 -18.96 -8.97
N SER A 110 12.96 -17.94 -8.46
CA SER A 110 12.54 -16.53 -8.44
C SER A 110 12.41 -15.84 -9.79
N HIS A 111 12.77 -16.51 -10.90
CA HIS A 111 12.59 -15.95 -12.24
C HIS A 111 12.67 -17.00 -13.36
N ILE A 112 11.88 -16.86 -14.41
CA ILE A 112 11.94 -17.71 -15.61
C ILE A 112 13.26 -17.61 -16.38
N TYR A 113 13.93 -16.44 -16.37
CA TYR A 113 15.15 -16.20 -17.16
C TYR A 113 16.40 -16.93 -16.66
N PHE A 114 16.33 -17.64 -15.53
CA PHE A 114 17.40 -18.57 -15.20
C PHE A 114 17.58 -19.69 -16.23
N LEU A 115 16.53 -20.01 -17.02
CA LEU A 115 16.55 -20.99 -18.10
C LEU A 115 16.62 -20.34 -19.49
N VAL A 116 17.41 -19.27 -19.60
CA VAL A 116 17.86 -18.69 -20.87
C VAL A 116 19.36 -18.94 -20.99
N ASP A 117 19.84 -19.35 -22.17
CA ASP A 117 21.21 -19.82 -22.39
C ASP A 117 22.31 -18.91 -21.77
N THR A 118 22.14 -17.59 -21.83
CA THR A 118 23.10 -16.60 -21.31
C THR A 118 23.23 -16.57 -19.78
N ILE A 119 22.21 -17.05 -19.07
CA ILE A 119 22.18 -17.19 -17.61
C ILE A 119 22.42 -18.65 -17.25
N PHE A 120 21.75 -19.59 -17.92
CA PHE A 120 21.83 -21.02 -17.64
C PHE A 120 23.25 -21.60 -17.76
N LEU A 121 24.00 -21.17 -18.78
CA LEU A 121 25.37 -21.64 -19.02
C LEU A 121 26.44 -20.84 -18.26
N ALA A 122 26.03 -19.86 -17.45
CA ALA A 122 26.95 -19.06 -16.66
C ALA A 122 27.08 -19.61 -15.23
N GLU A 123 28.27 -19.44 -14.63
CA GLU A 123 28.58 -19.96 -13.30
C GLU A 123 28.22 -21.46 -13.17
N ASP A 124 27.73 -21.89 -12.01
CA ASP A 124 27.29 -23.26 -11.76
C ASP A 124 25.77 -23.45 -11.97
N ASN A 125 25.09 -22.51 -12.65
CA ASN A 125 23.64 -22.52 -12.82
C ASN A 125 23.14 -23.85 -13.41
N SER A 126 23.74 -24.32 -14.50
CA SER A 126 23.34 -25.58 -15.12
C SER A 126 23.44 -26.77 -14.14
N ILE A 127 24.48 -26.83 -13.30
CA ILE A 127 24.66 -27.88 -12.29
C ILE A 127 23.51 -27.83 -11.27
N MET A 128 23.18 -26.63 -10.77
CA MET A 128 22.04 -26.43 -9.86
C MET A 128 20.72 -26.95 -10.46
N PHE A 129 20.45 -26.62 -11.72
CA PHE A 129 19.25 -27.10 -12.40
C PHE A 129 19.25 -28.62 -12.58
N TYR A 130 20.39 -29.23 -12.90
CA TYR A 130 20.49 -30.68 -13.01
C TYR A 130 20.20 -31.37 -11.67
N ASN A 131 20.75 -30.84 -10.58
CA ASN A 131 20.52 -31.34 -9.23
C ASN A 131 19.05 -31.20 -8.83
N MET A 132 18.44 -30.04 -9.10
CA MET A 132 17.02 -29.78 -8.87
C MET A 132 16.13 -30.75 -9.64
N MET A 133 16.36 -30.92 -10.94
CA MET A 133 15.55 -31.82 -11.77
C MET A 133 15.71 -33.28 -11.32
N SER A 134 16.93 -33.71 -11.00
CA SER A 134 17.20 -35.05 -10.46
C SER A 134 16.51 -35.29 -9.11
N TRP A 135 16.53 -34.29 -8.24
CA TRP A 135 15.84 -34.32 -6.96
C TRP A 135 14.32 -34.41 -7.15
N LEU A 136 13.73 -33.58 -8.01
CA LEU A 136 12.30 -33.62 -8.32
C LEU A 136 11.86 -34.97 -8.91
N ALA A 137 12.65 -35.54 -9.81
CA ALA A 137 12.33 -36.80 -10.48
C ALA A 137 12.39 -38.04 -9.56
N ARG A 138 13.13 -37.98 -8.44
CA ARG A 138 13.41 -39.10 -7.51
C ARG A 138 14.12 -40.31 -8.16
N LYS A 139 14.55 -40.18 -9.41
CA LYS A 139 15.21 -41.20 -10.22
C LYS A 139 16.16 -40.52 -11.20
N ASN A 140 16.93 -41.31 -11.93
CA ASN A 140 17.86 -40.77 -12.93
C ASN A 140 17.10 -39.94 -13.99
N ILE A 141 17.27 -38.61 -13.95
CA ILE A 141 16.56 -37.65 -14.80
C ILE A 141 16.74 -37.93 -16.30
N LEU A 142 17.89 -38.48 -16.71
CA LEU A 142 18.21 -38.80 -18.11
C LEU A 142 17.28 -39.87 -18.71
N ASN A 143 16.66 -40.69 -17.87
CA ASN A 143 15.70 -41.73 -18.27
C ASN A 143 14.25 -41.31 -18.03
N THR A 144 13.99 -40.02 -17.80
CA THR A 144 12.66 -39.51 -17.50
C THR A 144 12.20 -38.50 -18.55
N ARG A 145 10.87 -38.31 -18.60
CA ARG A 145 10.25 -37.27 -19.41
C ARG A 145 9.87 -36.09 -18.52
N VAL A 146 10.12 -34.89 -19.01
CA VAL A 146 9.75 -33.62 -18.40
C VAL A 146 8.67 -32.95 -19.24
N LEU A 147 7.61 -32.43 -18.61
CA LEU A 147 6.56 -31.66 -19.29
C LEU A 147 6.76 -30.17 -19.03
N LEU A 148 6.74 -29.34 -20.07
CA LEU A 148 6.84 -27.89 -19.97
C LEU A 148 5.48 -27.24 -20.18
N ILE A 149 5.03 -26.46 -19.20
CA ILE A 149 3.77 -25.71 -19.20
C ILE A 149 4.08 -24.23 -18.94
N GLY A 150 3.48 -23.34 -19.74
CA GLY A 150 3.63 -21.89 -19.59
C GLY A 150 3.12 -21.14 -20.81
N LYS A 151 3.13 -19.81 -20.75
CA LYS A 151 2.78 -18.94 -21.87
C LYS A 151 4.03 -18.57 -22.69
N GLY A 152 3.84 -18.26 -23.97
CA GLY A 152 4.92 -17.84 -24.88
C GLY A 152 5.71 -18.99 -25.53
N ALA A 153 5.89 -18.94 -26.84
CA ALA A 153 6.68 -19.93 -27.60
C ALA A 153 8.18 -19.82 -27.28
N THR A 154 8.70 -18.59 -27.21
CA THR A 154 10.11 -18.31 -26.91
C THR A 154 10.55 -18.85 -25.55
N PHE A 155 9.71 -18.72 -24.52
CA PHE A 155 9.95 -19.29 -23.19
C PHE A 155 10.15 -20.81 -23.25
N LYS A 156 9.25 -21.51 -23.97
CA LYS A 156 9.29 -22.97 -24.11
C LYS A 156 10.51 -23.44 -24.90
N GLU A 157 10.86 -22.70 -25.96
CA GLU A 157 12.03 -22.99 -26.79
C GLU A 157 13.35 -22.83 -26.02
N SER A 158 13.49 -21.75 -25.22
CA SER A 158 14.68 -21.53 -24.39
C SER A 158 14.87 -22.62 -23.34
N ILE A 159 13.80 -22.98 -22.60
CA ILE A 159 13.87 -24.06 -21.60
C ILE A 159 14.22 -25.38 -22.26
N HIS A 160 13.57 -25.69 -23.38
CA HIS A 160 13.84 -26.92 -24.12
C HIS A 160 15.31 -26.98 -24.58
N SER A 161 15.88 -25.87 -25.07
CA SER A 161 17.30 -25.76 -25.42
C SER A 161 18.20 -26.07 -24.22
N CYS A 162 17.99 -25.38 -23.09
CA CYS A 162 18.76 -25.58 -21.86
C CYS A 162 18.73 -27.04 -21.39
N PHE A 163 17.55 -27.67 -21.32
CA PHE A 163 17.43 -29.08 -20.90
C PHE A 163 18.04 -30.06 -21.90
N LEU A 164 17.98 -29.78 -23.20
CA LEU A 164 18.65 -30.59 -24.22
C LEU A 164 20.17 -30.59 -24.03
N THR A 165 20.77 -29.46 -23.65
CA THR A 165 22.22 -29.40 -23.36
C THR A 165 22.65 -30.31 -22.21
N GLN A 166 21.71 -30.69 -21.33
CA GLN A 166 21.92 -31.62 -20.21
C GLN A 166 21.47 -33.05 -20.50
N GLY A 167 20.99 -33.32 -21.72
CA GLY A 167 20.43 -34.63 -22.09
C GLY A 167 19.07 -34.94 -21.45
N ILE A 168 18.34 -33.93 -20.95
CA ILE A 168 17.02 -34.10 -20.35
C ILE A 168 15.95 -34.07 -21.46
N SER A 169 15.08 -35.09 -21.50
CA SER A 169 13.99 -35.18 -22.47
C SER A 169 12.79 -34.33 -22.01
N ALA A 170 12.66 -33.14 -22.58
CA ALA A 170 11.56 -32.22 -22.30
C ALA A 170 10.54 -32.16 -23.46
N HIS A 171 9.25 -32.17 -23.12
CA HIS A 171 8.16 -32.01 -24.08
C HIS A 171 7.33 -30.78 -23.73
N VAL A 172 6.97 -30.00 -24.75
CA VAL A 172 6.08 -28.86 -24.60
C VAL A 172 4.64 -29.33 -24.55
N GLY A 173 3.85 -28.85 -23.59
CA GLY A 173 2.43 -29.12 -23.49
C GLY A 173 1.61 -27.97 -22.91
N THR A 174 0.44 -28.34 -22.40
CA THR A 174 -0.57 -27.45 -21.78
C THR A 174 -1.17 -28.13 -20.55
N MET A 175 -1.99 -27.40 -19.79
CA MET A 175 -2.75 -27.99 -18.68
C MET A 175 -3.71 -29.11 -19.11
N ASP A 176 -4.05 -29.23 -20.40
CA ASP A 176 -4.85 -30.34 -20.93
C ASP A 176 -4.03 -31.61 -21.21
N SER A 177 -2.70 -31.53 -21.26
CA SER A 177 -1.81 -32.67 -21.56
C SER A 177 -1.87 -33.73 -20.47
N ASP A 178 -1.74 -35.03 -20.79
CA ASP A 178 -1.65 -36.08 -19.78
C ASP A 178 -0.33 -35.99 -18.99
N PHE A 179 -0.41 -35.91 -17.65
CA PHE A 179 0.76 -35.79 -16.77
C PHE A 179 1.35 -37.16 -16.40
N SER A 180 0.59 -38.25 -16.60
CA SER A 180 0.98 -39.60 -16.16
C SER A 180 2.36 -40.10 -16.65
N PRO A 181 2.85 -39.78 -17.87
CA PRO A 181 4.15 -40.27 -18.32
C PRO A 181 5.34 -39.40 -17.86
N TYR A 182 5.08 -38.28 -17.18
CA TYR A 182 6.09 -37.27 -16.83
C TYR A 182 6.49 -37.38 -15.37
N ALA A 183 7.79 -37.53 -15.12
CA ALA A 183 8.33 -37.57 -13.76
C ALA A 183 8.39 -36.17 -13.12
N VAL A 184 8.57 -35.15 -13.97
CA VAL A 184 8.61 -33.75 -13.56
C VAL A 184 7.74 -32.92 -14.50
N VAL A 185 6.98 -32.00 -13.92
CA VAL A 185 6.31 -30.90 -14.63
C VAL A 185 7.06 -29.61 -14.29
N VAL A 186 7.41 -28.82 -15.30
CA VAL A 186 7.95 -27.46 -15.16
C VAL A 186 6.85 -26.50 -15.57
N ILE A 187 6.50 -25.56 -14.69
CA ILE A 187 5.36 -24.66 -14.85
C ILE A 187 5.76 -23.21 -14.58
N ALA A 188 5.29 -22.28 -15.39
CA ALA A 188 5.41 -20.85 -15.12
C ALA A 188 4.32 -20.38 -14.14
N SER A 189 4.64 -19.44 -13.25
CA SER A 189 3.74 -18.95 -12.18
C SER A 189 2.51 -18.18 -12.70
N ASP A 190 2.55 -17.72 -13.96
CA ASP A 190 1.46 -17.05 -14.67
C ASP A 190 0.49 -18.02 -15.38
N THR A 191 0.69 -19.33 -15.17
CA THR A 191 -0.22 -20.37 -15.67
C THR A 191 -1.57 -20.24 -14.99
N ASP A 192 -2.64 -20.19 -15.79
CA ASP A 192 -3.99 -19.99 -15.31
C ASP A 192 -4.51 -21.21 -14.52
N LEU A 193 -4.59 -21.05 -13.20
CA LEU A 193 -5.18 -22.01 -12.26
C LEU A 193 -6.57 -21.59 -11.77
N SER A 194 -7.15 -20.50 -12.31
CA SER A 194 -8.53 -20.08 -11.97
C SER A 194 -9.57 -21.13 -12.38
N ILE A 195 -9.23 -21.98 -13.35
CA ILE A 195 -10.05 -23.09 -13.78
C ILE A 195 -9.85 -24.26 -12.80
N ASN A 196 -10.84 -24.52 -11.94
CA ASN A 196 -10.81 -25.56 -10.89
C ASN A 196 -10.26 -26.93 -11.34
N ARG A 197 -10.54 -27.38 -12.57
CA ARG A 197 -10.03 -28.67 -13.08
C ARG A 197 -8.51 -28.70 -13.24
N TYR A 198 -7.89 -27.56 -13.55
CA TYR A 198 -6.44 -27.43 -13.76
C TYR A 198 -5.71 -27.39 -12.42
N ASP A 199 -6.23 -26.63 -11.46
CA ASP A 199 -5.76 -26.61 -10.08
C ASP A 199 -5.81 -28.02 -9.46
N GLN A 200 -6.97 -28.69 -9.52
CA GLN A 200 -7.12 -30.05 -8.98
C GLN A 200 -6.17 -31.05 -9.64
N LYS A 201 -6.01 -30.99 -10.97
CA LYS A 201 -5.10 -31.88 -11.70
C LYS A 201 -3.65 -31.72 -11.25
N LEU A 202 -3.20 -30.49 -11.02
CA LEU A 202 -1.86 -30.21 -10.52
C LEU A 202 -1.68 -30.74 -9.09
N ARG A 203 -2.67 -30.50 -8.21
CA ARG A 203 -2.69 -31.04 -6.83
C ARG A 203 -2.62 -32.56 -6.82
N ASP A 204 -3.42 -33.23 -7.65
CA ASP A 204 -3.44 -34.69 -7.74
C ASP A 204 -2.10 -35.24 -8.25
N TYR A 205 -1.48 -34.60 -9.23
CA TYR A 205 -0.19 -35.00 -9.77
C TYR A 205 0.90 -34.99 -8.69
N VAL A 206 1.03 -33.90 -7.94
CA VAL A 206 2.07 -33.76 -6.91
C VAL A 206 1.77 -34.65 -5.70
N LYS A 207 0.51 -34.74 -5.26
CA LYS A 207 0.10 -35.68 -4.18
C LYS A 207 0.39 -37.15 -4.52
N ASN A 208 0.30 -37.51 -5.79
CA ASN A 208 0.64 -38.87 -6.27
C ASN A 208 2.14 -39.09 -6.48
N GLY A 209 2.98 -38.09 -6.18
CA GLY A 209 4.43 -38.18 -6.15
C GLY A 209 5.15 -37.67 -7.39
N GLY A 210 4.45 -36.91 -8.24
CA GLY A 210 5.07 -36.13 -9.29
C GLY A 210 5.97 -35.01 -8.73
N GLY A 211 7.06 -34.71 -9.44
CA GLY A 211 7.92 -33.55 -9.14
C GLY A 211 7.43 -32.31 -9.87
N LEU A 212 7.41 -31.16 -9.21
CA LEU A 212 7.04 -29.88 -9.81
C LEU A 212 8.18 -28.87 -9.69
N LEU A 213 8.57 -28.23 -10.79
CA LEU A 213 9.39 -27.01 -10.77
C LEU A 213 8.51 -25.83 -11.18
N CYS A 214 8.32 -24.87 -10.28
CA CYS A 214 7.63 -23.63 -10.58
C CYS A 214 8.63 -22.49 -10.80
N LEU A 215 8.48 -21.75 -11.90
CA LEU A 215 9.33 -20.62 -12.25
C LEU A 215 8.51 -19.33 -12.20
N TYR A 216 8.99 -18.32 -11.49
CA TYR A 216 8.33 -17.02 -11.45
C TYR A 216 8.35 -16.33 -12.82
N ALA A 217 7.18 -16.10 -13.38
CA ALA A 217 6.96 -15.28 -14.55
C ALA A 217 6.44 -13.90 -14.09
N PRO A 218 7.20 -12.81 -14.31
CA PRO A 218 6.73 -11.47 -13.99
C PRO A 218 5.41 -11.15 -14.71
N PRO A 219 4.46 -10.48 -14.05
CA PRO A 219 3.22 -10.07 -14.69
C PRO A 219 3.50 -9.04 -15.79
N ILE A 220 2.65 -9.02 -16.83
CA ILE A 220 2.70 -8.02 -17.89
C ILE A 220 2.21 -6.65 -17.37
N ASP A 221 1.29 -6.68 -16.40
CA ASP A 221 0.74 -5.51 -15.72
C ASP A 221 1.30 -5.44 -14.30
N GLU A 222 2.12 -4.43 -14.03
CA GLU A 222 2.77 -4.21 -12.72
C GLU A 222 1.76 -3.96 -11.58
N ASN A 223 0.51 -3.62 -11.92
CA ASN A 223 -0.54 -3.39 -10.93
C ASN A 223 -1.13 -4.69 -10.36
N ASN A 224 -0.94 -5.83 -11.02
CA ASN A 224 -1.42 -7.13 -10.55
C ASN A 224 -0.26 -7.96 -9.99
N GLN A 225 0.08 -7.71 -8.72
CA GLN A 225 1.22 -8.35 -8.07
C GLN A 225 0.90 -9.72 -7.46
N GLU A 226 -0.38 -10.09 -7.30
CA GLU A 226 -0.73 -11.39 -6.73
C GLU A 226 -0.40 -12.53 -7.69
N THR A 227 0.45 -13.44 -7.23
CA THR A 227 0.85 -14.60 -8.03
C THR A 227 -0.23 -15.69 -7.94
N ILE A 228 -0.92 -15.95 -9.05
CA ILE A 228 -2.01 -16.95 -9.21
C ILE A 228 -1.61 -18.35 -8.70
N MET A 229 -0.32 -18.66 -8.73
CA MET A 229 0.24 -19.94 -8.27
C MET A 229 0.37 -20.06 -6.74
N ASN A 230 0.38 -18.96 -5.98
CA ASN A 230 0.59 -18.97 -4.53
C ASN A 230 -0.44 -19.84 -3.76
N PRO A 231 -1.76 -19.79 -4.06
CA PRO A 231 -2.75 -20.70 -3.45
C PRO A 231 -2.41 -22.20 -3.59
N PHE A 232 -1.75 -22.60 -4.68
CA PHE A 232 -1.26 -23.96 -4.83
C PHE A 232 0.02 -24.20 -4.01
N LEU A 233 1.01 -23.31 -4.12
CA LEU A 233 2.32 -23.47 -3.47
C LEU A 233 2.24 -23.43 -1.94
N MET A 234 1.28 -22.71 -1.37
CA MET A 234 1.07 -22.64 0.08
C MET A 234 0.75 -24.00 0.71
N GLU A 235 0.16 -24.96 -0.03
CA GLU A 235 0.00 -26.35 0.47
C GLU A 235 1.34 -27.03 0.75
N TYR A 236 2.39 -26.60 0.03
CA TYR A 236 3.76 -27.09 0.16
C TYR A 236 4.65 -26.13 0.96
N GLY A 237 4.07 -25.11 1.61
CA GLY A 237 4.82 -24.15 2.42
C GLY A 237 5.69 -23.20 1.61
N LEU A 238 5.39 -22.99 0.33
CA LEU A 238 6.13 -22.09 -0.56
C LEU A 238 5.22 -20.96 -1.05
N ALA A 239 5.76 -19.78 -1.30
CA ALA A 239 5.05 -18.70 -1.99
C ALA A 239 6.05 -17.72 -2.62
N PHE A 240 5.68 -17.11 -3.74
CA PHE A 240 6.40 -15.96 -4.29
C PHE A 240 5.96 -14.69 -3.54
N SER A 241 6.92 -13.95 -3.00
CA SER A 241 6.68 -12.71 -2.26
C SER A 241 6.43 -11.51 -3.17
N LEU A 242 5.75 -10.50 -2.63
CA LEU A 242 5.41 -9.25 -3.33
C LEU A 242 6.55 -8.24 -3.24
N CYS A 243 7.68 -8.55 -3.88
CA CYS A 243 8.74 -7.57 -4.15
C CYS A 243 9.67 -8.02 -5.29
N VAL A 244 10.41 -7.06 -5.83
CA VAL A 244 11.48 -7.30 -6.79
C VAL A 244 12.81 -7.07 -6.08
N LEU A 245 13.66 -8.10 -6.03
CA LEU A 245 14.96 -8.03 -5.35
C LEU A 245 15.95 -7.10 -6.04
N ASN A 246 15.95 -7.11 -7.37
CA ASN A 246 16.93 -6.43 -8.21
C ASN A 246 16.22 -5.81 -9.44
N PRO A 247 15.60 -4.62 -9.29
CA PRO A 247 14.74 -4.02 -10.32
C PRO A 247 15.48 -3.61 -11.60
N HIS A 248 16.81 -3.48 -11.55
CA HIS A 248 17.61 -2.98 -12.67
C HIS A 248 18.73 -3.94 -13.09
N SER A 249 19.17 -3.80 -14.34
CA SER A 249 20.20 -4.63 -14.97
C SER A 249 21.61 -4.24 -14.52
N SER A 250 21.94 -4.40 -13.24
CA SER A 250 23.33 -4.31 -12.81
C SER A 250 24.11 -5.53 -13.32
N SER A 251 25.34 -5.32 -13.78
CA SER A 251 26.12 -6.32 -14.52
C SER A 251 26.74 -7.43 -13.65
N ARG A 252 26.53 -7.42 -12.33
CA ARG A 252 27.12 -8.37 -11.37
C ARG A 252 26.10 -8.94 -10.38
N ASN A 253 25.02 -9.53 -10.89
CA ASN A 253 24.13 -10.35 -10.08
C ASN A 253 24.68 -11.78 -9.95
N ILE A 254 25.84 -11.96 -9.31
CA ILE A 254 26.37 -13.30 -8.98
C ILE A 254 26.20 -13.51 -7.49
N VAL A 255 25.51 -14.58 -7.10
CA VAL A 255 25.33 -14.98 -5.70
C VAL A 255 26.24 -16.15 -5.36
N SER A 256 26.76 -16.17 -4.13
CA SER A 256 27.51 -17.31 -3.61
C SER A 256 26.57 -18.28 -2.90
N ILE A 257 26.76 -19.59 -3.13
CA ILE A 257 25.97 -20.62 -2.48
C ILE A 257 26.54 -20.90 -1.09
N SER A 258 25.67 -20.92 -0.08
CA SER A 258 26.07 -21.28 1.28
C SER A 258 26.58 -22.72 1.32
N SER A 259 27.70 -22.95 2.00
CA SER A 259 28.21 -24.30 2.27
C SER A 259 27.50 -25.01 3.42
N CYS A 260 26.55 -24.33 4.07
CA CYS A 260 25.94 -24.74 5.33
C CYS A 260 24.43 -24.47 5.31
N TYR A 261 23.62 -25.52 5.52
CA TYR A 261 22.15 -25.40 5.54
C TYR A 261 21.67 -24.47 6.66
N GLU A 262 22.33 -24.52 7.81
CA GLU A 262 21.98 -23.70 8.97
C GLU A 262 21.98 -22.20 8.63
N MET A 263 22.91 -21.74 7.79
CA MET A 263 22.98 -20.33 7.39
C MET A 263 21.78 -19.90 6.55
N VAL A 264 21.27 -20.77 5.68
CA VAL A 264 20.10 -20.43 4.84
C VAL A 264 18.79 -20.63 5.60
N SER A 265 18.76 -21.55 6.56
CA SER A 265 17.55 -21.89 7.32
C SER A 265 16.96 -20.71 8.10
N TYR A 266 17.73 -19.67 8.40
CA TYR A 266 17.25 -18.44 9.02
C TYR A 266 16.34 -17.61 8.10
N CYS A 267 16.36 -17.80 6.78
CA CYS A 267 15.45 -17.17 5.83
C CYS A 267 14.15 -17.97 5.65
N HIS A 268 13.64 -18.53 6.75
CA HIS A 268 12.40 -19.30 6.81
C HIS A 268 11.51 -18.72 7.93
N LEU A 269 10.18 -18.63 7.70
CA LEU A 269 9.24 -18.02 8.64
C LEU A 269 9.34 -18.54 10.09
N ILE A 270 9.36 -19.87 10.28
CA ILE A 270 9.45 -20.49 11.61
C ILE A 270 10.72 -20.03 12.40
N PRO A 271 11.97 -20.23 11.92
CA PRO A 271 13.15 -19.67 12.59
C PRO A 271 13.09 -18.15 12.78
N MET A 272 12.62 -17.39 11.79
CA MET A 272 12.50 -15.93 11.91
C MET A 272 11.53 -15.50 13.02
N ALA A 273 10.43 -16.23 13.20
CA ALA A 273 9.46 -15.96 14.26
C ALA A 273 10.08 -16.22 15.65
N GLU A 274 10.88 -17.28 15.79
CA GLU A 274 11.60 -17.57 17.04
C GLU A 274 12.69 -16.54 17.32
N ASP A 275 13.46 -16.13 16.31
CA ASP A 275 14.46 -15.07 16.43
C ASP A 275 13.81 -13.73 16.78
N PHE A 276 12.67 -13.41 16.18
CA PHE A 276 11.91 -12.19 16.48
C PHE A 276 11.45 -12.21 17.92
N LYS A 277 10.89 -13.32 18.40
CA LYS A 277 10.48 -13.50 19.79
C LYS A 277 11.65 -13.36 20.76
N TYR A 278 12.80 -13.94 20.43
CA TYR A 278 14.01 -13.80 21.22
C TYR A 278 14.46 -12.34 21.31
N LEU A 279 14.57 -11.64 20.17
CA LEU A 279 14.97 -10.23 20.11
C LEU A 279 13.98 -9.30 20.81
N ALA A 280 12.67 -9.49 20.58
CA ALA A 280 11.60 -8.71 21.19
C ALA A 280 11.56 -8.87 22.72
N SER A 281 12.08 -9.98 23.26
CA SER A 281 12.19 -10.20 24.71
C SER A 281 13.39 -9.49 25.36
N GLN A 282 14.35 -8.98 24.57
CA GLN A 282 15.55 -8.31 25.10
C GLN A 282 15.24 -6.86 25.51
N THR A 283 15.87 -6.41 26.59
CA THR A 283 15.77 -5.02 27.06
C THR A 283 16.76 -4.08 26.35
N ASP A 284 17.88 -4.61 25.88
CA ASP A 284 18.93 -3.90 25.13
C ASP A 284 19.12 -4.63 23.80
N LEU A 285 18.28 -4.28 22.83
CA LEU A 285 18.27 -4.93 21.51
C LEU A 285 19.02 -4.09 20.48
N ASP A 286 19.65 -4.78 19.54
CA ASP A 286 20.24 -4.15 18.37
C ASP A 286 19.14 -3.77 17.39
N THR A 287 18.90 -2.46 17.24
CA THR A 287 17.83 -1.95 16.38
C THR A 287 18.09 -2.20 14.90
N ALA A 288 19.36 -2.34 14.48
CA ALA A 288 19.68 -2.68 13.09
C ALA A 288 19.28 -4.14 12.80
N GLN A 289 19.67 -5.07 13.68
CA GLN A 289 19.23 -6.47 13.56
C GLN A 289 17.70 -6.62 13.61
N LEU A 290 17.04 -5.84 14.47
CA LEU A 290 15.57 -5.84 14.52
C LEU A 290 14.96 -5.32 13.22
N ASP A 291 15.49 -4.23 12.65
CA ASP A 291 14.99 -3.66 11.39
C ASP A 291 15.16 -4.63 10.21
N ASP A 292 16.32 -5.27 10.10
CA ASP A 292 16.60 -6.28 9.08
C ASP A 292 15.66 -7.49 9.20
N LEU A 293 15.51 -8.02 10.42
CA LEU A 293 14.63 -9.17 10.69
C LEU A 293 13.17 -8.81 10.42
N VAL A 294 12.70 -7.65 10.90
CA VAL A 294 11.31 -7.21 10.68
C VAL A 294 11.06 -6.97 9.20
N THR A 295 11.99 -6.36 8.47
CA THR A 295 11.85 -6.16 7.03
C THR A 295 11.75 -7.49 6.29
N ALA A 296 12.64 -8.45 6.60
CA ALA A 296 12.56 -9.79 6.03
C ALA A 296 11.25 -10.50 6.39
N LEU A 297 10.79 -10.37 7.64
CA LEU A 297 9.57 -10.99 8.14
C LEU A 297 8.33 -10.44 7.44
N ARG A 298 8.27 -9.13 7.16
CA ARG A 298 7.17 -8.49 6.43
C ARG A 298 6.97 -9.12 5.03
N TYR A 299 8.05 -9.45 4.33
CA TYR A 299 7.97 -10.18 3.05
C TYR A 299 7.44 -11.62 3.19
N HIS A 300 7.55 -12.25 4.36
CA HIS A 300 6.92 -13.55 4.62
C HIS A 300 5.44 -13.36 5.01
N VAL A 301 5.15 -12.41 5.90
CA VAL A 301 3.81 -12.09 6.39
C VAL A 301 2.86 -11.77 5.25
N ILE A 302 3.31 -10.99 4.26
CA ILE A 302 2.47 -10.48 3.18
C ILE A 302 1.84 -11.58 2.30
N VAL A 303 2.38 -12.80 2.32
CA VAL A 303 1.84 -13.95 1.56
C VAL A 303 1.29 -15.05 2.46
N CYS A 304 1.33 -14.88 3.79
CA CYS A 304 0.82 -15.87 4.73
C CYS A 304 -0.69 -16.05 4.62
N GLY A 305 -1.15 -17.28 4.88
CA GLY A 305 -2.55 -17.66 4.84
C GLY A 305 -2.98 -18.44 6.10
N PRO A 306 -4.09 -19.19 6.04
CA PRO A 306 -4.69 -19.85 7.20
C PRO A 306 -3.77 -20.76 8.01
N ASN A 307 -2.81 -21.41 7.35
CA ASN A 307 -1.85 -22.31 8.01
C ASN A 307 -0.83 -21.57 8.90
N GLN A 308 -0.69 -20.25 8.75
CA GLN A 308 0.28 -19.43 9.46
C GLN A 308 -0.34 -18.54 10.54
N TYR A 309 -1.68 -18.49 10.67
CA TYR A 309 -2.36 -17.55 11.58
C TYR A 309 -1.89 -17.65 13.03
N ASP A 310 -1.62 -18.85 13.55
CA ASP A 310 -1.16 -19.00 14.93
C ASP A 310 0.25 -18.42 15.14
N ILE A 311 1.16 -18.60 14.17
CA ILE A 311 2.50 -18.00 14.19
C ILE A 311 2.40 -16.47 14.10
N LEU A 312 1.59 -15.96 13.17
CA LEU A 312 1.37 -14.52 13.02
C LEU A 312 0.76 -13.90 14.28
N SER A 313 -0.16 -14.60 14.94
CA SER A 313 -0.77 -14.15 16.18
C SER A 313 0.25 -14.10 17.33
N ASP A 314 1.16 -15.08 17.45
CA ASP A 314 2.23 -15.02 18.46
C ASP A 314 3.16 -13.84 18.18
N ILE A 315 3.59 -13.63 16.93
CA ILE A 315 4.42 -12.48 16.55
C ILE A 315 3.72 -11.16 16.91
N LEU A 316 2.42 -11.03 16.64
CA LEU A 316 1.64 -9.85 17.00
C LEU A 316 1.61 -9.61 18.51
N ASP A 317 1.34 -10.66 19.29
CA ASP A 317 1.33 -10.58 20.75
C ASP A 317 2.74 -10.22 21.29
N GLN A 318 3.82 -10.77 20.72
CA GLN A 318 5.20 -10.42 21.10
C GLN A 318 5.55 -8.96 20.76
N ALA A 319 5.11 -8.44 19.61
CA ALA A 319 5.33 -7.05 19.23
C ALA A 319 4.67 -6.08 20.23
N TYR A 320 3.41 -6.32 20.60
CA TYR A 320 2.74 -5.51 21.63
C TYR A 320 3.38 -5.66 23.00
N ASN A 321 3.77 -6.88 23.41
CA ASN A 321 4.46 -7.10 24.68
C ASN A 321 5.77 -6.33 24.74
N HIS A 322 6.54 -6.30 23.65
CA HIS A 322 7.78 -5.52 23.57
C HIS A 322 7.50 -4.03 23.79
N LEU A 323 6.51 -3.46 23.08
CA LEU A 323 6.12 -2.06 23.21
C LEU A 323 5.76 -1.71 24.66
N VAL A 324 4.89 -2.51 25.28
CA VAL A 324 4.47 -2.31 26.68
C VAL A 324 5.66 -2.39 27.64
N ASN A 325 6.48 -3.43 27.52
CA ASN A 325 7.61 -3.67 28.44
C ASN A 325 8.72 -2.61 28.32
N THR A 326 8.84 -1.97 27.16
CA THR A 326 9.86 -0.95 26.90
C THR A 326 9.33 0.48 26.99
N GLY A 327 8.09 0.65 27.49
CA GLY A 327 7.53 1.97 27.78
C GLY A 327 7.28 2.81 26.53
N TYR A 328 6.57 2.26 25.54
CA TYR A 328 6.24 2.98 24.30
C TYR A 328 5.35 4.22 24.49
N ARG A 329 4.71 4.40 25.64
CA ARG A 329 3.88 5.57 25.95
C ARG A 329 4.66 6.59 26.76
N THR A 330 4.70 7.82 26.28
CA THR A 330 5.33 8.95 26.97
C THR A 330 4.45 10.20 26.88
N GLU A 331 4.78 11.23 27.67
CA GLU A 331 4.11 12.54 27.57
C GLU A 331 4.28 13.20 26.18
N GLN A 332 5.32 12.81 25.43
CA GLN A 332 5.60 13.32 24.09
C GLN A 332 4.82 12.57 22.99
N GLY A 333 4.20 11.44 23.33
CA GLY A 333 3.46 10.57 22.42
C GLY A 333 3.87 9.10 22.51
N LEU A 334 3.36 8.33 21.55
CA LEU A 334 3.55 6.90 21.35
C LEU A 334 4.84 6.62 20.56
N CYS A 335 5.52 5.53 20.89
CA CYS A 335 6.66 4.98 20.18
C CYS A 335 7.84 5.97 20.02
N PRO A 336 8.42 6.50 21.12
CA PRO A 336 9.56 7.42 21.07
C PRO A 336 10.88 6.77 20.63
N LEU A 337 11.03 5.45 20.74
CA LEU A 337 12.26 4.73 20.38
C LEU A 337 12.19 4.16 18.96
N LEU A 338 13.35 4.04 18.31
CA LEU A 338 13.44 3.42 16.98
C LEU A 338 12.90 1.98 16.98
N SER A 339 13.18 1.20 18.03
CA SER A 339 12.62 -0.16 18.18
C SER A 339 11.09 -0.15 18.20
N HIS A 340 10.47 0.84 18.85
CA HIS A 340 9.02 1.00 18.86
C HIS A 340 8.48 1.31 17.47
N CYS A 341 9.16 2.20 16.73
CA CYS A 341 8.80 2.50 15.35
C CYS A 341 8.87 1.25 14.47
N ILE A 342 9.96 0.47 14.57
CA ILE A 342 10.14 -0.77 13.81
C ILE A 342 8.99 -1.76 14.11
N MET A 343 8.67 -2.02 15.39
CA MET A 343 7.53 -2.87 15.76
C MET A 343 6.21 -2.35 15.19
N SER A 344 6.01 -1.03 15.21
CA SER A 344 4.80 -0.38 14.70
C SER A 344 4.66 -0.46 13.17
N THR A 345 5.75 -0.73 12.43
CA THR A 345 5.66 -1.02 10.98
C THR A 345 5.20 -2.45 10.68
N LEU A 346 5.48 -3.41 11.57
CA LEU A 346 5.10 -4.82 11.40
C LEU A 346 3.63 -5.08 11.78
N ILE A 347 3.15 -4.41 12.82
CA ILE A 347 1.80 -4.63 13.38
C ILE A 347 0.69 -4.48 12.32
N PRO A 348 0.65 -3.43 11.47
CA PRO A 348 -0.38 -3.31 10.43
C PRO A 348 -0.37 -4.47 9.44
N ASP A 349 0.81 -4.96 9.03
CA ASP A 349 0.94 -6.09 8.11
C ASP A 349 0.36 -7.37 8.73
N LEU A 350 0.68 -7.65 10.01
CA LEU A 350 0.12 -8.79 10.75
C LEU A 350 -1.40 -8.67 10.92
N VAL A 351 -1.89 -7.50 11.33
CA VAL A 351 -3.32 -7.23 11.52
C VAL A 351 -4.07 -7.35 10.20
N SER A 352 -3.49 -6.98 9.06
CA SER A 352 -4.10 -7.11 7.74
C SER A 352 -4.30 -8.57 7.32
N LYS A 353 -3.40 -9.47 7.75
CA LYS A 353 -3.41 -10.89 7.35
C LYS A 353 -4.21 -11.79 8.29
N LEU A 354 -4.30 -11.42 9.56
CA LEU A 354 -5.07 -12.18 10.54
C LEU A 354 -6.58 -12.00 10.32
N PRO A 355 -7.37 -13.09 10.41
CA PRO A 355 -8.82 -12.98 10.29
C PRO A 355 -9.40 -12.31 11.54
N ALA A 356 -10.61 -11.75 11.41
CA ALA A 356 -11.22 -10.87 12.40
C ALA A 356 -11.20 -11.42 13.84
N LYS A 357 -11.42 -12.73 14.02
CA LYS A 357 -11.42 -13.41 15.32
C LYS A 357 -10.10 -13.34 16.12
N TYR A 358 -8.96 -13.09 15.46
CA TYR A 358 -7.66 -12.94 16.13
C TYR A 358 -7.40 -11.48 16.56
N ILE A 359 -8.20 -10.53 16.09
CA ILE A 359 -7.97 -9.11 16.33
C ILE A 359 -8.53 -8.71 17.70
N LYS A 360 -7.65 -8.29 18.59
CA LYS A 360 -7.98 -7.75 19.92
C LYS A 360 -7.98 -6.23 19.88
N ALA A 361 -8.64 -5.60 20.85
CA ALA A 361 -8.57 -4.15 21.02
C ALA A 361 -7.12 -3.73 21.32
N SER A 362 -6.64 -2.71 20.62
CA SER A 362 -5.37 -2.09 20.94
C SER A 362 -5.46 -1.41 22.31
N PRO A 363 -4.41 -1.45 23.15
CA PRO A 363 -4.37 -0.64 24.37
C PRO A 363 -4.58 0.86 24.09
N ASP A 364 -4.18 1.33 22.90
CA ASP A 364 -4.27 2.74 22.47
C ASP A 364 -5.64 3.12 21.88
N ALA A 365 -6.57 2.16 21.80
CA ALA A 365 -7.93 2.44 21.31
C ALA A 365 -8.71 3.40 22.22
N GLU A 366 -8.34 3.54 23.50
CA GLU A 366 -8.93 4.51 24.43
C GLU A 366 -8.54 5.95 24.12
N ASP A 367 -7.30 6.18 23.69
CA ASP A 367 -6.81 7.53 23.38
C ASP A 367 -7.29 8.00 22.00
N PHE A 368 -7.23 7.11 21.00
CA PHE A 368 -7.69 7.41 19.65
C PHE A 368 -8.13 6.14 18.89
N PRO A 369 -9.30 6.15 18.22
CA PRO A 369 -10.27 7.23 18.19
C PRO A 369 -11.15 7.30 19.46
N GLY A 370 -10.99 6.36 20.39
CA GLY A 370 -11.73 6.28 21.65
C GLY A 370 -12.59 5.01 21.75
N LEU A 371 -12.92 4.62 22.98
CA LEU A 371 -13.81 3.49 23.26
C LEU A 371 -15.29 3.92 23.29
N CYS A 372 -16.18 2.94 23.18
CA CYS A 372 -17.64 3.11 23.31
C CYS A 372 -18.24 2.14 24.34
N PRO A 373 -17.77 2.15 25.60
CA PRO A 373 -18.04 1.08 26.58
C PRO A 373 -19.52 0.91 26.95
N ASN A 374 -20.35 1.94 26.78
CA ASN A 374 -21.77 1.94 27.11
C ASN A 374 -22.68 1.88 25.87
N ALA A 375 -22.12 1.65 24.67
CA ALA A 375 -22.91 1.63 23.45
C ALA A 375 -23.64 0.28 23.29
N THR A 376 -24.93 0.33 23.00
CA THR A 376 -25.74 -0.86 22.74
C THR A 376 -25.44 -1.40 21.35
N VAL A 377 -24.93 -2.62 21.30
CA VAL A 377 -24.72 -3.36 20.05
C VAL A 377 -26.06 -3.85 19.53
N GLU A 378 -26.34 -3.55 18.25
CA GLU A 378 -27.60 -3.87 17.59
C GLU A 378 -27.35 -4.43 16.19
N ASN A 379 -28.38 -5.07 15.61
CA ASN A 379 -28.38 -5.48 14.22
C ASN A 379 -29.03 -4.38 13.38
N HIS A 380 -28.37 -3.98 12.30
CA HIS A 380 -28.84 -2.92 11.41
C HIS A 380 -29.03 -3.46 10.00
N GLU A 381 -30.05 -2.97 9.30
CA GLU A 381 -30.26 -3.24 7.89
C GLU A 381 -30.25 -1.91 7.14
N LEU A 382 -29.43 -1.83 6.10
CA LEU A 382 -29.24 -0.63 5.29
C LEU A 382 -29.47 -0.98 3.82
N GLU A 383 -30.33 -0.20 3.15
CA GLU A 383 -30.40 -0.15 1.68
C GLU A 383 -29.63 1.09 1.24
N VAL A 384 -28.54 0.88 0.50
CA VAL A 384 -27.60 1.93 0.12
C VAL A 384 -27.54 2.02 -1.40
N ARG A 385 -27.57 3.25 -1.91
CA ARG A 385 -27.26 3.51 -3.32
C ARG A 385 -25.77 3.80 -3.47
N LEU A 386 -25.10 2.96 -4.23
CA LEU A 386 -23.70 3.07 -4.59
C LEU A 386 -23.49 4.18 -5.63
N HIS A 387 -22.35 4.85 -5.50
CA HIS A 387 -21.87 5.88 -6.41
C HIS A 387 -20.39 5.59 -6.71
N GLU A 388 -19.94 5.86 -7.93
CA GLU A 388 -18.53 5.67 -8.29
C GLU A 388 -17.63 6.55 -7.45
N GLU A 389 -16.41 6.05 -7.21
CA GLU A 389 -15.37 6.72 -6.43
C GLU A 389 -15.85 7.28 -5.09
N SER A 390 -16.83 6.63 -4.48
CA SER A 390 -17.51 7.19 -3.32
C SER A 390 -17.15 6.48 -2.04
N TRP A 391 -17.21 7.27 -0.96
CA TRP A 391 -17.13 6.78 0.38
C TRP A 391 -18.44 7.07 1.09
N ILE A 392 -19.24 6.04 1.36
CA ILE A 392 -20.63 6.19 1.81
C ILE A 392 -20.71 5.92 3.32
N SER A 393 -21.23 6.90 4.06
CA SER A 393 -21.45 6.77 5.52
C SER A 393 -22.58 5.80 5.82
N THR A 394 -22.30 4.78 6.63
CA THR A 394 -23.32 3.84 7.11
C THR A 394 -24.11 4.39 8.31
N GLY A 395 -23.54 5.36 9.04
CA GLY A 395 -24.05 5.79 10.34
C GLY A 395 -23.71 4.82 11.48
N LEU A 396 -22.85 3.83 11.21
CA LEU A 396 -22.47 2.77 12.14
C LEU A 396 -21.01 2.90 12.57
N TRP A 397 -20.72 2.36 13.73
CA TRP A 397 -19.42 2.28 14.36
C TRP A 397 -19.15 0.83 14.77
N LEU A 398 -17.93 0.37 14.51
CA LEU A 398 -17.43 -0.91 15.01
C LEU A 398 -16.62 -0.67 16.29
N PRO A 399 -17.03 -1.21 17.45
CA PRO A 399 -16.23 -1.11 18.67
C PRO A 399 -14.85 -1.77 18.54
N ALA A 400 -13.84 -1.20 19.20
CA ALA A 400 -12.47 -1.71 19.18
C ALA A 400 -12.40 -3.18 19.64
N GLY A 401 -11.69 -4.02 18.87
CA GLY A 401 -11.50 -5.44 19.15
C GLY A 401 -12.77 -6.30 19.10
N SER A 402 -13.91 -5.73 18.69
CA SER A 402 -15.17 -6.47 18.61
C SER A 402 -15.34 -7.11 17.24
N LEU A 403 -15.97 -8.28 17.20
CA LEU A 403 -16.32 -8.97 15.97
C LEU A 403 -17.61 -8.38 15.39
N GLY A 404 -17.52 -7.85 14.17
CA GLY A 404 -18.68 -7.48 13.35
C GLY A 404 -18.90 -8.52 12.24
N GLU A 405 -20.16 -8.73 11.85
CA GLU A 405 -20.53 -9.55 10.70
C GLU A 405 -21.36 -8.69 9.74
N ILE A 406 -20.98 -8.70 8.47
CA ILE A 406 -21.71 -8.06 7.38
C ILE A 406 -22.27 -9.13 6.48
N ILE A 407 -23.58 -9.08 6.24
CA ILE A 407 -24.29 -9.97 5.33
C ILE A 407 -24.72 -9.17 4.10
N SER A 408 -24.27 -9.61 2.92
CA SER A 408 -24.58 -9.03 1.60
C SER A 408 -25.12 -10.09 0.65
N ASP A 409 -25.60 -9.68 -0.52
CA ASP A 409 -25.87 -10.65 -1.59
C ASP A 409 -24.52 -11.19 -2.12
N PRO A 410 -24.37 -12.50 -2.37
CA PRO A 410 -23.18 -13.04 -3.04
C PRO A 410 -22.90 -12.43 -4.43
N GLU A 411 -23.90 -11.86 -5.09
CA GLU A 411 -23.73 -11.12 -6.36
C GLU A 411 -23.02 -9.76 -6.16
N ASP A 412 -23.05 -9.19 -4.95
CA ASP A 412 -22.43 -7.90 -4.63
C ASP A 412 -20.90 -7.95 -4.50
N LYS A 413 -20.31 -9.15 -4.57
CA LYS A 413 -18.86 -9.34 -4.46
C LYS A 413 -18.14 -8.51 -5.52
N SER A 414 -17.01 -7.93 -5.17
CA SER A 414 -16.17 -7.06 -6.03
C SER A 414 -16.77 -5.70 -6.43
N ILE A 415 -18.00 -5.36 -6.05
CA ILE A 415 -18.58 -4.03 -6.34
C ILE A 415 -18.07 -2.97 -5.36
N PHE A 416 -17.93 -3.34 -4.08
CA PHE A 416 -17.49 -2.44 -3.02
C PHE A 416 -16.67 -3.19 -1.97
N SER A 417 -16.00 -2.42 -1.12
CA SER A 417 -15.33 -2.88 0.10
C SER A 417 -15.87 -2.13 1.32
N ILE A 418 -15.54 -2.64 2.50
CA ILE A 418 -15.92 -2.05 3.79
C ILE A 418 -14.69 -1.47 4.44
N GLN A 419 -14.72 -0.18 4.77
CA GLN A 419 -13.66 0.48 5.52
C GLN A 419 -14.11 0.79 6.94
N ILE A 420 -13.27 0.45 7.91
CA ILE A 420 -13.39 0.86 9.32
C ILE A 420 -12.36 1.95 9.57
N GLY A 421 -12.79 3.06 10.15
CA GLY A 421 -11.93 4.21 10.45
C GLY A 421 -11.86 5.22 9.30
N SER A 422 -11.77 6.49 9.67
CA SER A 422 -11.95 7.63 8.76
C SER A 422 -10.67 8.13 8.08
N HIS A 423 -9.55 7.40 8.19
CA HIS A 423 -8.24 7.82 7.66
C HIS A 423 -7.84 6.95 6.47
N THR A 424 -7.14 7.53 5.49
CA THR A 424 -6.52 6.82 4.37
C THR A 424 -4.99 6.79 4.50
N GLU A 425 -4.41 7.85 5.08
CA GLU A 425 -2.96 7.99 5.24
C GLU A 425 -2.43 7.42 6.57
N SER A 426 -1.14 7.03 6.54
CA SER A 426 -0.40 6.47 7.67
C SER A 426 0.60 7.47 8.25
N LEU A 427 0.78 7.50 9.57
CA LEU A 427 1.84 8.29 10.21
C LEU A 427 3.24 7.64 10.13
N LEU A 428 3.38 6.46 9.52
CA LEU A 428 4.67 5.77 9.41
C LEU A 428 5.68 6.50 8.51
N SER A 429 5.23 7.45 7.69
CA SER A 429 6.07 8.32 6.85
C SER A 429 6.94 9.28 7.66
N ARG A 430 6.59 9.52 8.93
CA ARG A 430 7.35 10.34 9.88
C ARG A 430 7.86 9.51 11.04
N GLN A 431 8.99 9.92 11.62
CA GLN A 431 9.49 9.34 12.85
C GLN A 431 8.55 9.67 14.03
N GLY A 432 8.40 8.72 14.94
CA GLY A 432 7.78 8.96 16.24
C GLY A 432 8.57 9.94 17.11
N PRO A 433 8.03 10.32 18.28
CA PRO A 433 6.78 9.85 18.84
C PRO A 433 5.53 10.38 18.11
N TRP A 434 4.48 9.57 18.06
CA TRP A 434 3.19 9.89 17.43
C TRP A 434 2.12 10.22 18.48
N LYS A 435 1.21 11.15 18.20
CA LYS A 435 0.09 11.50 19.09
C LYS A 435 -1.06 10.48 19.06
N ARG A 436 -1.15 9.69 17.99
CA ARG A 436 -2.06 8.56 17.84
C ARG A 436 -1.33 7.39 17.17
N TRP A 437 -1.94 6.21 17.17
CA TRP A 437 -1.36 5.08 16.45
C TRP A 437 -1.21 5.38 14.95
N PRO A 438 -0.13 4.92 14.27
CA PRO A 438 0.12 5.33 12.88
C PRO A 438 -0.95 4.90 11.87
N VAL A 439 -1.49 3.69 12.01
CA VAL A 439 -2.49 3.10 11.12
C VAL A 439 -3.75 2.75 11.91
N VAL A 440 -4.81 3.52 11.72
CA VAL A 440 -6.06 3.45 12.50
C VAL A 440 -7.28 3.01 11.66
N SER A 441 -7.06 2.72 10.39
CA SER A 441 -8.10 2.25 9.47
C SER A 441 -7.78 0.85 8.94
N LYS A 442 -8.83 0.13 8.55
CA LYS A 442 -8.72 -1.19 7.93
C LYS A 442 -9.85 -1.40 6.92
N THR A 443 -9.51 -1.96 5.78
CA THR A 443 -10.44 -2.27 4.69
C THR A 443 -10.62 -3.78 4.55
N TYR A 444 -11.83 -4.19 4.21
CA TYR A 444 -12.24 -5.57 4.00
C TYR A 444 -12.97 -5.70 2.66
N ASP A 445 -12.56 -6.66 1.85
CA ASP A 445 -13.35 -7.08 0.68
C ASP A 445 -14.52 -7.96 1.13
N ILE A 446 -15.60 -7.96 0.33
CA ILE A 446 -16.77 -8.77 0.60
C ILE A 446 -16.49 -10.24 0.31
N ASP A 447 -16.74 -11.08 1.30
CA ASP A 447 -16.57 -12.53 1.20
C ASP A 447 -17.55 -13.13 0.17
N PRO A 448 -17.09 -14.00 -0.75
CA PRO A 448 -17.94 -14.62 -1.78
C PRO A 448 -19.11 -15.46 -1.24
N SER A 449 -19.08 -15.86 0.03
CA SER A 449 -20.18 -16.56 0.71
C SER A 449 -21.33 -15.63 1.11
N GLY A 450 -21.16 -14.31 0.98
CA GLY A 450 -22.12 -13.28 1.42
C GLY A 450 -22.04 -12.97 2.91
N LYS A 451 -21.06 -13.52 3.65
CA LYS A 451 -20.84 -13.25 5.08
C LYS A 451 -19.40 -12.84 5.33
N THR A 452 -19.20 -11.59 5.70
CA THR A 452 -17.87 -11.01 5.94
C THR A 452 -17.70 -10.72 7.42
N GLU A 453 -16.78 -11.43 8.08
CA GLU A 453 -16.37 -11.16 9.46
C GLU A 453 -15.28 -10.08 9.49
N ILE A 454 -15.50 -9.02 10.27
CA ILE A 454 -14.58 -7.87 10.36
C ILE A 454 -14.26 -7.52 11.81
N ALA A 455 -13.06 -6.98 12.03
CA ALA A 455 -12.62 -6.46 13.33
C ALA A 455 -11.56 -5.38 13.12
N SER A 456 -11.45 -4.45 14.06
CA SER A 456 -10.39 -3.43 14.06
C SER A 456 -9.80 -3.29 15.46
N PRO A 457 -8.46 -3.23 15.62
CA PRO A 457 -7.85 -2.98 16.93
C PRO A 457 -8.33 -1.66 17.56
N PHE A 458 -8.64 -0.66 16.74
CA PHE A 458 -9.02 0.69 17.18
C PHE A 458 -10.54 0.94 17.13
N GLY A 459 -11.26 0.09 16.39
CA GLY A 459 -12.65 0.39 16.02
C GLY A 459 -12.73 1.57 15.05
N GLY A 460 -13.93 2.14 14.89
CA GLY A 460 -14.13 3.34 14.07
C GLY A 460 -15.47 3.38 13.34
N ILE A 461 -15.73 4.49 12.67
CA ILE A 461 -16.88 4.64 11.77
C ILE A 461 -16.74 3.64 10.61
N VAL A 462 -17.86 3.05 10.22
CA VAL A 462 -17.94 2.05 9.15
C VAL A 462 -18.44 2.71 7.88
N TYR A 463 -17.79 2.42 6.78
CA TYR A 463 -18.08 3.00 5.49
C TYR A 463 -18.11 1.94 4.40
N ILE A 464 -18.88 2.22 3.36
CA ILE A 464 -18.86 1.47 2.10
C ILE A 464 -17.98 2.26 1.12
N THR A 465 -16.94 1.62 0.60
CA THR A 465 -16.01 2.20 -0.38
C THR A 465 -16.27 1.60 -1.75
N VAL A 466 -16.54 2.45 -2.72
CA VAL A 466 -16.79 2.08 -4.11
C VAL A 466 -15.71 2.71 -4.98
N ARG A 467 -15.03 1.89 -5.79
CA ARG A 467 -14.05 2.40 -6.75
C ARG A 467 -14.74 2.66 -8.09
N GLU A 468 -15.19 1.60 -8.73
CA GLU A 468 -15.80 1.62 -10.04
C GLU A 468 -17.17 0.95 -9.97
N LEU A 469 -18.12 1.41 -10.79
CA LEU A 469 -19.41 0.75 -10.97
C LEU A 469 -19.57 0.42 -12.45
N ASN A 470 -20.07 -0.77 -12.74
CA ASN A 470 -20.44 -1.09 -14.12
C ASN A 470 -21.79 -0.43 -14.42
N GLU A 471 -21.92 0.23 -15.57
CA GLU A 471 -23.16 0.92 -15.98
C GLU A 471 -24.41 0.01 -15.99
N GLU A 472 -24.23 -1.31 -16.10
CA GLU A 472 -25.29 -2.32 -16.11
C GLU A 472 -25.69 -2.84 -14.72
N THR A 473 -24.99 -2.47 -13.64
CA THR A 473 -25.27 -2.96 -12.29
C THR A 473 -26.36 -2.15 -11.59
N ASP A 474 -27.30 -2.83 -10.90
CA ASP A 474 -28.18 -2.15 -9.96
C ASP A 474 -27.30 -1.57 -8.85
N ASN A 475 -27.27 -0.24 -8.75
CA ASN A 475 -26.46 0.43 -7.76
C ASN A 475 -27.10 0.41 -6.37
N ARG A 476 -28.17 -0.36 -6.12
CA ARG A 476 -28.75 -0.52 -4.79
C ARG A 476 -28.35 -1.85 -4.17
N VAL A 477 -27.69 -1.77 -3.02
CA VAL A 477 -27.31 -2.94 -2.23
C VAL A 477 -28.00 -2.95 -0.89
N LYS A 478 -28.36 -4.15 -0.41
CA LYS A 478 -28.96 -4.37 0.90
C LYS A 478 -27.99 -5.11 1.79
N LEU A 479 -27.64 -4.48 2.90
CA LEU A 479 -26.60 -4.98 3.81
C LEU A 479 -27.17 -5.11 5.21
N LYS A 480 -26.83 -6.21 5.88
CA LYS A 480 -27.09 -6.39 7.31
C LYS A 480 -25.79 -6.34 8.08
N PHE A 481 -25.79 -5.59 9.16
CA PHE A 481 -24.64 -5.34 10.02
C PHE A 481 -24.97 -5.85 11.42
N ASN A 482 -24.28 -6.90 11.86
CA ASN A 482 -24.39 -7.47 13.21
C ASN A 482 -23.13 -7.13 14.00
N GLY A 483 -23.27 -6.71 15.26
CA GLY A 483 -22.11 -6.35 16.09
C GLY A 483 -21.71 -4.87 16.05
N PHE A 484 -22.61 -4.00 15.57
CA PHE A 484 -22.32 -2.57 15.37
C PHE A 484 -23.18 -1.68 16.27
N VAL A 485 -22.68 -0.47 16.51
CA VAL A 485 -23.38 0.58 17.26
C VAL A 485 -23.61 1.79 16.35
N ARG A 486 -24.57 2.66 16.68
CA ARG A 486 -24.76 3.93 15.96
C ARG A 486 -23.85 5.01 16.53
N HIS A 487 -23.36 5.90 15.69
CA HIS A 487 -22.63 7.10 16.12
C HIS A 487 -23.50 8.36 15.98
N PRO A 488 -23.19 9.43 16.74
CA PRO A 488 -23.85 10.72 16.57
C PRO A 488 -23.72 11.22 15.12
N ARG A 489 -24.83 11.68 14.56
CA ARG A 489 -24.90 12.16 13.19
C ARG A 489 -25.86 13.33 13.07
N ALA A 490 -25.39 14.44 12.51
CA ALA A 490 -26.24 15.57 12.14
C ALA A 490 -26.31 15.67 10.61
N VAL A 491 -27.49 15.94 10.08
CA VAL A 491 -27.69 16.13 8.64
C VAL A 491 -28.46 17.43 8.45
N ILE A 492 -27.96 18.26 7.54
CA ILE A 492 -28.50 19.60 7.29
C ILE A 492 -30.01 19.53 7.02
N ARG A 493 -30.79 20.38 7.71
CA ARG A 493 -32.26 20.47 7.62
C ARG A 493 -33.01 19.17 7.95
N LYS A 494 -32.37 18.26 8.69
CA LYS A 494 -32.96 17.01 9.21
C LYS A 494 -32.69 16.89 10.71
N PRO A 495 -33.26 17.79 11.54
CA PRO A 495 -33.01 17.81 12.97
C PRO A 495 -33.36 16.48 13.66
N GLU A 496 -34.32 15.72 13.12
CA GLU A 496 -34.71 14.40 13.64
C GLU A 496 -33.56 13.37 13.63
N ILE A 497 -32.59 13.48 12.71
CA ILE A 497 -31.43 12.59 12.68
C ILE A 497 -30.46 12.93 13.82
N TRP A 498 -30.24 14.21 14.09
CA TRP A 498 -29.42 14.64 15.22
C TRP A 498 -30.08 14.30 16.55
N GLU A 499 -31.36 14.65 16.71
CA GLU A 499 -32.10 14.41 17.95
C GLU A 499 -32.17 12.93 18.33
N SER A 500 -32.23 12.03 17.35
CA SER A 500 -32.23 10.58 17.60
C SER A 500 -30.85 9.97 17.85
N SER A 501 -29.76 10.68 17.56
CA SER A 501 -28.40 10.11 17.61
C SER A 501 -27.41 10.83 18.54
N LYS A 502 -27.71 12.06 18.97
CA LYS A 502 -26.82 12.91 19.79
C LYS A 502 -26.38 12.27 21.12
N ASP A 503 -27.21 11.41 21.69
CA ASP A 503 -26.98 10.78 23.00
C ASP A 503 -26.14 9.49 22.92
N TYR A 504 -25.83 9.00 21.71
CA TYR A 504 -24.97 7.83 21.55
C TYR A 504 -23.56 8.08 22.09
N GLN A 505 -23.09 7.18 22.96
CA GLN A 505 -21.79 7.27 23.63
C GLN A 505 -20.66 6.71 22.74
N VAL A 506 -20.50 7.33 21.57
CA VAL A 506 -19.45 7.03 20.59
C VAL A 506 -18.58 8.28 20.42
N PRO A 507 -17.25 8.16 20.41
CA PRO A 507 -16.33 9.31 20.55
C PRO A 507 -16.31 10.24 19.33
N TRP A 508 -16.61 9.73 18.14
CA TRP A 508 -16.64 10.51 16.90
C TRP A 508 -17.98 10.40 16.20
N GLY A 509 -18.34 11.45 15.48
CA GLY A 509 -19.57 11.54 14.71
C GLY A 509 -19.39 12.30 13.40
N GLU A 510 -20.49 12.44 12.66
CA GLU A 510 -20.48 13.13 11.37
C GLU A 510 -21.52 14.27 11.32
N MET A 511 -21.14 15.39 10.70
CA MET A 511 -22.07 16.44 10.26
C MET A 511 -22.10 16.48 8.73
N CYS A 512 -23.26 16.18 8.14
CA CYS A 512 -23.43 16.06 6.71
C CYS A 512 -24.21 17.27 6.15
N SER A 513 -23.56 18.08 5.32
CA SER A 513 -24.22 19.09 4.48
C SER A 513 -24.51 18.53 3.08
N LYS A 514 -24.87 19.39 2.12
CA LYS A 514 -25.00 18.96 0.72
C LYS A 514 -23.65 18.79 0.05
N THR A 515 -22.67 19.62 0.40
CA THR A 515 -21.35 19.65 -0.26
C THR A 515 -20.23 19.05 0.57
N VAL A 516 -20.34 19.00 1.91
CA VAL A 516 -19.28 18.55 2.81
C VAL A 516 -19.81 17.61 3.89
N ILE A 517 -19.02 16.60 4.25
CA ILE A 517 -19.21 15.76 5.43
C ILE A 517 -18.01 15.96 6.36
N PHE A 518 -18.25 16.53 7.53
CA PHE A 518 -17.24 16.65 8.58
C PHE A 518 -17.27 15.43 9.49
N THR A 519 -16.11 14.83 9.74
CA THR A 519 -15.89 13.82 10.78
C THR A 519 -15.06 14.43 11.90
N LEU A 520 -15.64 14.52 13.09
CA LEU A 520 -15.10 15.25 14.23
C LEU A 520 -15.55 14.60 15.56
N PRO A 521 -14.93 14.94 16.70
CA PRO A 521 -15.34 14.38 17.98
C PRO A 521 -16.80 14.70 18.29
N SER A 522 -17.55 13.71 18.78
CA SER A 522 -18.98 13.84 19.08
C SER A 522 -19.28 14.94 20.09
N ASP A 523 -18.37 15.14 21.05
CA ASP A 523 -18.50 16.20 22.05
C ASP A 523 -18.38 17.60 21.45
N GLU A 524 -17.61 17.78 20.38
CA GLU A 524 -17.57 19.06 19.66
C GLU A 524 -18.89 19.30 18.93
N ILE A 525 -19.48 18.28 18.30
CA ILE A 525 -20.79 18.40 17.64
C ILE A 525 -21.86 18.85 18.66
N ARG A 526 -21.86 18.27 19.86
CA ARG A 526 -22.81 18.62 20.94
C ARG A 526 -22.69 20.05 21.45
N LYS A 527 -21.54 20.71 21.28
CA LYS A 527 -21.32 22.11 21.69
C LYS A 527 -21.85 23.10 20.67
N ILE A 528 -22.11 22.68 19.43
CA ILE A 528 -22.56 23.57 18.35
C ILE A 528 -24.01 23.99 18.62
N THR A 529 -24.23 25.31 18.68
CA THR A 529 -25.57 25.87 18.97
C THR A 529 -26.54 25.71 17.79
N ASP A 530 -26.05 25.90 16.57
CA ASP A 530 -26.86 25.86 15.35
C ASP A 530 -26.08 25.18 14.22
N ILE A 531 -26.20 23.85 14.15
CA ILE A 531 -25.48 23.01 13.18
C ILE A 531 -25.85 23.39 11.75
N ASP A 532 -27.15 23.61 11.48
CA ASP A 532 -27.63 23.95 10.13
C ASP A 532 -26.99 25.25 9.64
N LYS A 533 -26.87 26.27 10.49
CA LYS A 533 -26.25 27.55 10.10
C LYS A 533 -24.79 27.42 9.70
N VAL A 534 -24.01 26.58 10.39
CA VAL A 534 -22.60 26.30 10.05
C VAL A 534 -22.53 25.58 8.70
N LEU A 535 -23.32 24.50 8.55
CA LEU A 535 -23.35 23.70 7.32
C LEU A 535 -23.86 24.50 6.11
N GLU A 536 -24.82 25.40 6.30
CA GLU A 536 -25.29 26.31 5.24
C GLU A 536 -24.24 27.33 4.80
N HIS A 537 -23.38 27.78 5.72
CA HIS A 537 -22.28 28.66 5.36
C HIS A 537 -21.24 27.91 4.52
N VAL A 538 -20.83 26.72 4.96
CA VAL A 538 -19.88 25.88 4.22
C VAL A 538 -20.45 25.49 2.85
N ASP A 539 -21.72 25.10 2.76
CA ASP A 539 -22.40 24.80 1.49
C ASP A 539 -22.31 25.99 0.52
N LYS A 540 -22.53 27.22 1.00
CA LYS A 540 -22.42 28.44 0.19
C LYS A 540 -20.99 28.66 -0.30
N VAL A 541 -20.00 28.56 0.58
CA VAL A 541 -18.58 28.74 0.22
C VAL A 541 -18.17 27.73 -0.84
N VAL A 542 -18.43 26.43 -0.62
CA VAL A 542 -18.06 25.37 -1.56
C VAL A 542 -18.81 25.51 -2.88
N THR A 543 -20.06 25.96 -2.89
CA THR A 543 -20.79 26.23 -4.13
C THR A 543 -20.09 27.32 -4.96
N HIS A 544 -19.64 28.42 -4.35
CA HIS A 544 -18.91 29.46 -5.08
C HIS A 544 -17.55 28.96 -5.59
N VAL A 545 -16.87 28.10 -4.83
CA VAL A 545 -15.65 27.41 -5.31
C VAL A 545 -15.97 26.62 -6.58
N LEU A 546 -16.95 25.73 -6.55
CA LEU A 546 -17.31 24.89 -7.71
C LEU A 546 -17.73 25.72 -8.94
N GLU A 547 -18.49 26.80 -8.73
CA GLU A 547 -18.89 27.73 -9.79
C GLU A 547 -17.69 28.48 -10.41
N PHE A 548 -16.68 28.82 -9.61
CA PHE A 548 -15.44 29.41 -10.11
C PHE A 548 -14.59 28.37 -10.84
N MET A 549 -14.49 27.16 -10.30
CA MET A 549 -13.72 26.04 -10.84
C MET A 549 -14.32 25.45 -12.12
N ASN A 550 -15.56 25.81 -12.48
CA ASN A 550 -16.34 25.17 -13.54
C ASN A 550 -16.41 23.64 -13.34
N ALA A 551 -16.52 23.21 -12.08
CA ALA A 551 -16.51 21.81 -11.68
C ALA A 551 -17.91 21.36 -11.22
N SER A 552 -18.26 20.11 -11.51
CA SER A 552 -19.46 19.47 -10.98
C SER A 552 -19.10 18.58 -9.79
N MET A 553 -19.95 18.60 -8.77
CA MET A 553 -19.77 17.73 -7.60
C MET A 553 -20.38 16.35 -7.85
N ASN A 554 -19.54 15.32 -7.90
CA ASN A 554 -19.98 13.93 -8.02
C ASN A 554 -20.40 13.34 -6.67
N ARG A 555 -19.73 13.78 -5.59
CA ARG A 555 -19.95 13.35 -4.20
C ARG A 555 -19.60 14.50 -3.24
N PRO A 556 -20.15 14.53 -2.01
CA PRO A 556 -19.70 15.48 -1.00
C PRO A 556 -18.20 15.32 -0.69
N TYR A 557 -17.51 16.43 -0.46
CA TYR A 557 -16.16 16.45 0.09
C TYR A 557 -16.19 15.91 1.53
N ARG A 558 -15.19 15.11 1.90
CA ARG A 558 -15.05 14.64 3.28
C ARG A 558 -13.93 15.42 3.94
N VAL A 559 -14.19 15.91 5.15
CA VAL A 559 -13.22 16.57 6.01
C VAL A 559 -13.10 15.77 7.30
N VAL A 560 -11.91 15.25 7.58
CA VAL A 560 -11.63 14.43 8.76
C VAL A 560 -10.65 15.21 9.63
N PHE A 561 -11.05 15.53 10.86
CA PHE A 561 -10.13 16.12 11.81
C PHE A 561 -9.25 15.04 12.44
N ASP A 562 -7.96 15.33 12.56
CA ASP A 562 -6.98 14.42 13.12
C ASP A 562 -6.14 15.11 14.20
N THR A 563 -5.77 14.35 15.22
CA THR A 563 -4.82 14.79 16.25
C THR A 563 -3.42 15.04 15.68
N GLN A 564 -3.06 14.39 14.56
CA GLN A 564 -1.75 14.51 13.93
C GLN A 564 -1.78 14.23 12.42
N LEU A 565 -1.19 15.13 11.64
CA LEU A 565 -1.00 14.95 10.21
C LEU A 565 0.23 14.06 9.87
N PRO A 566 0.17 13.27 8.78
CA PRO A 566 1.23 12.34 8.38
C PRO A 566 2.53 13.02 7.93
N GLY A 567 2.47 14.25 7.42
CA GLY A 567 3.65 15.03 7.04
C GLY A 567 3.37 16.53 6.89
N ASP A 568 4.42 17.30 6.63
CA ASP A 568 4.33 18.76 6.41
C ASP A 568 3.84 19.10 4.98
N LYS A 569 3.99 18.14 4.06
CA LYS A 569 3.43 18.19 2.71
C LYS A 569 2.23 17.28 2.67
N THR A 570 1.09 17.89 2.86
CA THR A 570 -0.24 17.32 2.60
C THR A 570 -0.43 17.21 1.09
N GLU A 571 -0.17 16.04 0.52
CA GLU A 571 -0.77 15.68 -0.77
C GLU A 571 -2.29 15.73 -0.54
N SER A 572 -3.02 16.55 -1.28
CA SER A 572 -4.46 16.70 -1.06
C SER A 572 -5.17 15.45 -1.56
N GLU A 573 -5.32 14.47 -0.68
CA GLU A 573 -6.11 13.29 -0.95
C GLU A 573 -7.58 13.49 -0.51
N TYR A 574 -8.45 12.58 -0.95
CA TYR A 574 -9.81 12.45 -0.43
C TYR A 574 -9.81 11.31 0.61
N PRO A 575 -10.15 11.54 1.89
CA PRO A 575 -10.71 12.77 2.47
C PRO A 575 -9.67 13.87 2.70
N ILE A 576 -10.14 15.11 2.82
CA ILE A 576 -9.34 16.23 3.33
C ILE A 576 -9.09 15.98 4.82
N VAL A 577 -7.82 15.81 5.22
CA VAL A 577 -7.44 15.66 6.63
C VAL A 577 -6.90 16.99 7.16
N LEU A 578 -7.46 17.48 8.28
CA LEU A 578 -7.05 18.74 8.92
C LEU A 578 -6.65 18.50 10.39
N ASP A 579 -5.76 19.33 10.94
CA ASP A 579 -5.41 19.23 12.36
C ASP A 579 -6.64 19.59 13.21
N ILE A 580 -6.90 18.83 14.27
CA ILE A 580 -8.02 19.05 15.18
C ILE A 580 -8.00 20.44 15.81
N LYS A 581 -6.84 21.10 15.87
CA LYS A 581 -6.72 22.51 16.33
C LYS A 581 -7.44 23.50 15.42
N ASP A 582 -7.63 23.15 14.15
CA ASP A 582 -8.27 23.98 13.13
C ASP A 582 -9.81 23.90 13.19
N LEU A 583 -10.34 22.99 14.01
CA LEU A 583 -11.77 22.74 14.16
C LEU A 583 -12.54 24.00 14.55
N ASP A 584 -12.07 24.72 15.59
CA ASP A 584 -12.75 25.93 16.06
C ASP A 584 -12.77 27.02 14.99
N ASP A 585 -11.72 27.13 14.20
CA ASP A 585 -11.59 28.12 13.14
C ASP A 585 -12.53 27.87 11.96
N ILE A 586 -12.88 26.61 11.71
CA ILE A 586 -13.80 26.21 10.64
C ILE A 586 -15.24 26.13 11.12
N ILE A 587 -15.49 25.60 12.33
CA ILE A 587 -16.82 25.27 12.83
C ILE A 587 -17.40 26.39 13.68
N ASN A 588 -16.66 26.86 14.69
CA ASN A 588 -17.17 27.83 15.67
C ASN A 588 -16.94 29.28 15.23
N ASN A 589 -15.84 29.55 14.53
CA ASN A 589 -15.46 30.85 13.96
C ASN A 589 -15.67 30.92 12.45
N TYR A 590 -16.55 30.08 11.89
CA TYR A 590 -16.82 29.98 10.45
C TYR A 590 -17.12 31.32 9.76
N ASN A 591 -17.57 32.33 10.50
CA ASN A 591 -17.90 33.67 10.02
C ASN A 591 -16.73 34.68 10.12
N LYS A 592 -15.50 34.23 10.37
CA LYS A 592 -14.28 35.04 10.44
C LYS A 592 -13.27 34.57 9.39
N PRO A 593 -12.37 35.47 8.93
CA PRO A 593 -11.30 35.10 8.01
C PRO A 593 -10.17 34.35 8.76
N THR A 594 -10.35 33.06 8.99
CA THR A 594 -9.36 32.18 9.66
C THR A 594 -8.46 31.47 8.64
N VAL A 595 -7.25 31.09 9.07
CA VAL A 595 -6.30 30.32 8.23
C VAL A 595 -6.87 28.96 7.87
N ALA A 596 -7.49 28.28 8.83
CA ALA A 596 -8.09 26.97 8.60
C ALA A 596 -9.25 27.00 7.58
N MET A 597 -10.10 28.03 7.62
CA MET A 597 -11.17 28.17 6.61
C MET A 597 -10.59 28.44 5.22
N PHE A 598 -9.54 29.28 5.13
CA PHE A 598 -8.82 29.50 3.88
C PHE A 598 -8.23 28.19 3.34
N GLU A 599 -7.58 27.40 4.20
CA GLU A 599 -7.00 26.12 3.82
C GLU A 599 -8.06 25.13 3.35
N LEU A 600 -9.20 25.01 4.04
CA LEU A 600 -10.31 24.18 3.60
C LEU A 600 -10.78 24.54 2.18
N ILE A 601 -10.90 25.84 1.88
CA ILE A 601 -11.29 26.31 0.53
C ILE A 601 -10.22 25.95 -0.50
N ALA A 602 -8.94 26.11 -0.17
CA ALA A 602 -7.83 25.72 -1.05
C ALA A 602 -7.86 24.20 -1.33
N ARG A 603 -8.09 23.37 -0.30
CA ARG A 603 -8.20 21.90 -0.45
C ARG A 603 -9.36 21.47 -1.32
N VAL A 604 -10.54 22.06 -1.11
CA VAL A 604 -11.71 21.81 -1.95
C VAL A 604 -11.43 22.23 -3.38
N SER A 605 -10.78 23.38 -3.59
CA SER A 605 -10.39 23.85 -4.93
C SER A 605 -9.43 22.86 -5.60
N LEU A 606 -8.41 22.38 -4.87
CA LEU A 606 -7.43 21.43 -5.37
C LEU A 606 -8.08 20.09 -5.77
N LEU A 607 -8.93 19.51 -4.91
CA LEU A 607 -9.70 18.29 -5.22
C LEU A 607 -10.75 18.48 -6.32
N SER A 608 -11.01 19.71 -6.74
CA SER A 608 -11.91 20.02 -7.87
C SER A 608 -11.19 20.18 -9.18
N ILE A 609 -9.85 20.16 -9.20
CA ILE A 609 -9.06 20.23 -10.44
C ILE A 609 -9.11 18.86 -11.12
N ARG A 610 -9.20 18.88 -12.45
CA ARG A 610 -9.15 17.66 -13.25
C ARG A 610 -7.76 17.02 -13.18
N GLU A 611 -7.74 15.72 -12.88
CA GLU A 611 -6.52 14.93 -12.84
C GLU A 611 -5.76 14.94 -14.18
N ALA A 612 -4.43 14.93 -14.09
CA ALA A 612 -3.50 14.81 -15.21
C ALA A 612 -3.66 15.88 -16.33
N TYR A 613 -4.20 17.05 -15.98
CA TYR A 613 -4.17 18.24 -16.84
C TYR A 613 -3.07 19.23 -16.43
N PHE A 614 -2.88 19.42 -15.13
CA PHE A 614 -1.88 20.31 -14.55
C PHE A 614 -0.92 19.51 -13.66
N ASP A 615 0.33 19.98 -13.55
CA ASP A 615 1.25 19.44 -12.56
C ASP A 615 0.93 19.95 -11.15
N ASN A 616 1.44 19.29 -10.11
CA ASN A 616 1.18 19.63 -8.71
C ASN A 616 1.53 21.12 -8.36
N LEU A 617 2.57 21.69 -8.97
CA LEU A 617 2.95 23.09 -8.74
C LEU A 617 1.85 24.04 -9.26
N VAL A 618 1.32 23.78 -10.45
CA VAL A 618 0.24 24.54 -11.06
C VAL A 618 -1.06 24.36 -10.29
N GLU A 619 -1.41 23.11 -9.94
CA GLU A 619 -2.63 22.81 -9.18
C GLU A 619 -2.65 23.49 -7.81
N THR A 620 -1.54 23.41 -7.08
CA THR A 620 -1.39 24.07 -5.77
C THR A 620 -1.49 25.58 -5.90
N ALA A 621 -0.92 26.19 -6.95
CA ALA A 621 -0.99 27.63 -7.14
C ALA A 621 -2.38 28.12 -7.57
N ILE A 622 -3.05 27.39 -8.46
CA ILE A 622 -4.42 27.69 -8.88
C ILE A 622 -5.39 27.56 -7.70
N SER A 623 -5.32 26.45 -6.94
CA SER A 623 -6.19 26.25 -5.78
C SER A 623 -6.05 27.36 -4.73
N ASN A 624 -4.82 27.81 -4.46
CA ASN A 624 -4.55 28.95 -3.59
C ASN A 624 -5.07 30.28 -4.13
N LEU A 625 -4.96 30.51 -5.45
CA LEU A 625 -5.52 31.69 -6.10
C LEU A 625 -7.04 31.71 -5.98
N VAL A 626 -7.70 30.59 -6.26
CA VAL A 626 -9.16 30.46 -6.15
C VAL A 626 -9.58 30.67 -4.70
N ALA A 627 -8.86 30.08 -3.74
CA ALA A 627 -9.11 30.35 -2.33
C ALA A 627 -9.02 31.84 -2.01
N CYS A 628 -8.00 32.57 -2.45
CA CYS A 628 -7.91 34.03 -2.23
C CYS A 628 -9.09 34.81 -2.82
N ILE A 629 -9.54 34.45 -4.03
CA ILE A 629 -10.66 35.11 -4.70
C ILE A 629 -11.95 34.87 -3.91
N ILE A 630 -12.29 33.60 -3.65
CA ILE A 630 -13.52 33.24 -2.93
C ILE A 630 -13.49 33.78 -1.51
N PHE A 631 -12.36 33.67 -0.81
CA PHE A 631 -12.24 34.16 0.56
C PHE A 631 -12.47 35.68 0.67
N ASN A 632 -12.02 36.47 -0.32
CA ASN A 632 -12.30 37.90 -0.37
C ASN A 632 -13.79 38.22 -0.62
N GLU A 633 -14.54 37.35 -1.31
CA GLU A 633 -16.00 37.51 -1.48
C GLU A 633 -16.75 37.35 -0.16
N PHE A 634 -16.33 36.39 0.68
CA PHE A 634 -16.96 36.12 1.97
C PHE A 634 -16.43 36.99 3.12
N PHE A 635 -15.19 37.49 3.00
CA PHE A 635 -14.52 38.33 4.00
C PHE A 635 -13.95 39.61 3.36
N PRO A 636 -14.80 40.62 3.09
CA PRO A 636 -14.38 41.85 2.43
C PRO A 636 -13.25 42.55 3.18
N GLY A 637 -12.17 42.88 2.47
CA GLY A 637 -10.97 43.52 3.04
C GLY A 637 -9.83 42.54 3.33
N PHE A 638 -9.99 41.25 2.99
CA PHE A 638 -8.88 40.32 2.89
C PHE A 638 -7.85 40.78 1.84
N ASP A 639 -6.57 40.68 2.19
CA ASP A 639 -5.46 40.90 1.26
C ASP A 639 -4.42 39.78 1.48
N PRO A 640 -4.11 38.97 0.45
CA PRO A 640 -3.17 37.87 0.58
C PRO A 640 -1.75 38.34 0.93
N ASN A 641 -1.37 39.59 0.61
CA ASN A 641 -0.04 40.11 0.91
C ASN A 641 0.20 40.34 2.41
N ILE A 642 -0.86 40.42 3.21
CA ILE A 642 -0.79 40.61 4.67
C ILE A 642 -1.21 39.36 5.45
N PHE A 643 -1.49 38.24 4.76
CA PHE A 643 -1.86 36.96 5.35
C PHE A 643 -0.61 36.20 5.82
N LYS A 644 0.09 36.78 6.81
CA LYS A 644 1.47 36.43 7.20
C LYS A 644 1.68 34.99 7.66
N ASP A 645 0.63 34.32 8.11
CA ASP A 645 0.71 32.98 8.66
C ASP A 645 0.47 31.88 7.61
N TYR A 646 0.37 32.25 6.32
CA TYR A 646 0.16 31.31 5.22
C TYR A 646 1.28 31.42 4.17
N ASN A 647 1.83 30.27 3.76
CA ASN A 647 2.88 30.21 2.76
C ASN A 647 2.32 29.85 1.38
N PHE A 648 2.23 30.85 0.50
CA PHE A 648 1.81 30.64 -0.88
C PHE A 648 2.88 29.91 -1.71
N PRO A 649 2.50 29.03 -2.65
CA PRO A 649 3.44 28.35 -3.54
C PRO A 649 4.14 29.34 -4.48
N PRO A 650 5.34 29.03 -5.00
CA PRO A 650 6.14 29.97 -5.81
C PRO A 650 5.39 30.57 -7.01
N LEU A 651 4.54 29.79 -7.68
CA LEU A 651 3.78 30.22 -8.85
C LEU A 651 2.61 31.17 -8.51
N PHE A 652 2.14 31.19 -7.26
CA PHE A 652 0.98 31.99 -6.84
C PHE A 652 1.16 33.47 -7.14
N ALA A 653 2.34 34.04 -6.87
CA ALA A 653 2.58 35.47 -7.04
C ALA A 653 2.36 35.92 -8.50
N GLU A 654 2.81 35.10 -9.46
CA GLU A 654 2.64 35.40 -10.88
C GLU A 654 1.17 35.24 -11.30
N LEU A 655 0.47 34.22 -10.81
CA LEU A 655 -0.97 34.06 -11.05
C LEU A 655 -1.80 35.19 -10.45
N TRP A 656 -1.43 35.67 -9.26
CA TRP A 656 -2.09 36.79 -8.60
C TRP A 656 -1.95 38.08 -9.42
N VAL A 657 -0.75 38.32 -9.98
CA VAL A 657 -0.49 39.45 -10.89
C VAL A 657 -1.37 39.34 -12.14
N LEU A 658 -1.49 38.16 -12.74
CA LEU A 658 -2.37 37.95 -13.91
C LEU A 658 -3.84 38.25 -13.58
N HIS A 659 -4.32 37.77 -12.43
CA HIS A 659 -5.70 38.01 -11.99
C HIS A 659 -5.96 39.50 -11.72
N GLN A 660 -5.06 40.19 -11.01
CA GLN A 660 -5.27 41.58 -10.59
C GLN A 660 -5.10 42.61 -11.72
N HIS A 661 -4.18 42.35 -12.66
CA HIS A 661 -3.72 43.39 -13.58
C HIS A 661 -3.92 43.07 -15.07
N ILE A 662 -4.20 41.81 -15.43
CA ILE A 662 -4.46 41.42 -16.82
C ILE A 662 -5.94 41.17 -17.05
N ASN A 663 -6.47 40.09 -16.46
CA ASN A 663 -7.84 39.67 -16.67
C ASN A 663 -8.30 38.78 -15.50
N GLN A 664 -9.26 39.27 -14.72
CA GLN A 664 -9.82 38.55 -13.58
C GLN A 664 -10.51 37.23 -13.99
N GLY A 665 -11.01 37.12 -15.23
CA GLY A 665 -11.66 35.93 -15.78
C GLY A 665 -10.69 34.89 -16.35
N LEU A 666 -9.40 35.21 -16.51
CA LEU A 666 -8.44 34.35 -17.22
C LEU A 666 -8.37 32.93 -16.64
N ILE A 667 -8.28 32.83 -15.31
CA ILE A 667 -8.10 31.54 -14.63
C ILE A 667 -9.40 30.74 -14.64
N LYS A 668 -10.55 31.42 -14.58
CA LYS A 668 -11.86 30.78 -14.75
C LYS A 668 -11.99 30.18 -16.15
N ASP A 669 -11.55 30.90 -17.18
CA ASP A 669 -11.56 30.41 -18.57
C ASP A 669 -10.58 29.23 -18.76
N LEU A 670 -9.41 29.28 -18.12
CA LEU A 670 -8.43 28.18 -18.12
C LEU A 670 -9.01 26.92 -17.45
N LEU A 671 -9.66 27.09 -16.30
CA LEU A 671 -10.31 25.99 -15.59
C LEU A 671 -11.45 25.40 -16.41
N ALA A 672 -12.28 26.24 -17.03
CA ALA A 672 -13.33 25.78 -17.94
C ALA A 672 -12.78 24.97 -19.13
N LEU A 673 -11.64 25.38 -19.69
CA LEU A 673 -10.94 24.61 -20.73
C LEU A 673 -10.46 23.25 -20.21
N SER A 674 -9.82 23.22 -19.04
CA SER A 674 -9.32 21.96 -18.45
C SER A 674 -10.44 20.98 -18.09
N GLN A 675 -11.60 21.48 -17.70
CA GLN A 675 -12.76 20.67 -17.30
C GLN A 675 -13.60 20.18 -18.48
N ALA A 676 -13.32 20.63 -19.71
CA ALA A 676 -14.09 20.25 -20.88
C ALA A 676 -13.92 18.75 -21.18
N PRO A 677 -14.98 17.98 -21.54
CA PRO A 677 -14.85 16.53 -21.78
C PRO A 677 -13.74 16.14 -22.78
N GLU A 678 -13.50 16.99 -23.78
CA GLU A 678 -12.48 16.85 -24.81
C GLU A 678 -11.05 17.23 -24.37
N ALA A 679 -10.86 17.72 -23.14
CA ALA A 679 -9.55 18.12 -22.67
C ALA A 679 -8.60 16.92 -22.59
N PRO A 680 -7.34 17.05 -23.08
CA PRO A 680 -6.36 15.97 -23.08
C PRO A 680 -5.91 15.59 -21.67
N TYR A 681 -5.42 14.35 -21.55
CA TYR A 681 -4.60 13.89 -20.44
C TYR A 681 -3.13 13.96 -20.86
N PHE A 682 -2.26 14.34 -19.93
CA PHE A 682 -0.82 14.41 -20.15
C PHE A 682 -0.11 13.35 -19.30
N ASP A 683 0.92 12.73 -19.88
CA ASP A 683 1.68 11.66 -19.22
C ASP A 683 2.92 12.17 -18.48
N SER A 684 3.23 13.48 -18.57
CA SER A 684 4.42 14.07 -17.94
C SER A 684 4.20 15.49 -17.43
N ASP A 685 4.86 15.82 -16.31
CA ASP A 685 4.87 17.18 -15.73
C ASP A 685 5.40 18.23 -16.72
N GLU A 686 6.33 17.85 -17.60
CA GLU A 686 6.90 18.75 -18.61
C GLU A 686 5.85 19.14 -19.67
N ASP A 687 5.04 18.17 -20.10
CA ASP A 687 3.94 18.40 -21.04
C ASP A 687 2.83 19.22 -20.39
N MET A 688 2.45 18.91 -19.14
CA MET A 688 1.46 19.69 -18.37
C MET A 688 1.91 21.15 -18.21
N TRP A 689 3.16 21.38 -17.82
CA TRP A 689 3.73 22.72 -17.70
C TRP A 689 3.73 23.47 -19.03
N THR A 690 4.18 22.81 -20.10
CA THR A 690 4.23 23.39 -21.45
C THR A 690 2.83 23.77 -21.93
N GLN A 691 1.85 22.89 -21.72
CA GLN A 691 0.46 23.14 -22.09
C GLN A 691 -0.14 24.28 -21.25
N PHE A 692 0.07 24.29 -19.94
CA PHE A 692 -0.38 25.38 -19.06
C PHE A 692 0.12 26.75 -19.51
N VAL A 693 1.43 26.89 -19.79
CA VAL A 693 2.05 28.13 -20.29
C VAL A 693 1.42 28.58 -21.62
N LYS A 694 1.12 27.63 -22.50
CA LYS A 694 0.47 27.90 -23.78
C LYS A 694 -0.95 28.40 -23.58
N ASP A 695 -1.76 27.68 -22.80
CA ASP A 695 -3.18 27.98 -22.60
C ASP A 695 -3.36 29.32 -21.89
N VAL A 696 -2.63 29.56 -20.79
CA VAL A 696 -2.70 30.84 -20.05
C VAL A 696 -2.35 32.02 -20.97
N SER A 697 -1.34 31.87 -21.85
CA SER A 697 -0.92 32.90 -22.80
C SER A 697 -1.93 33.14 -23.92
N VAL A 698 -2.49 32.07 -24.50
CA VAL A 698 -3.48 32.15 -25.58
C VAL A 698 -4.79 32.74 -25.07
N ILE A 699 -5.30 32.27 -23.93
CA ILE A 699 -6.51 32.78 -23.28
C ILE A 699 -6.32 34.25 -22.89
N GLY A 700 -5.18 34.57 -22.27
CA GLY A 700 -4.85 35.95 -21.89
C GLY A 700 -4.54 36.86 -23.06
N LYS A 701 -4.29 36.32 -24.26
CA LYS A 701 -3.88 37.06 -25.48
C LYS A 701 -2.57 37.84 -25.32
N TYR A 702 -1.68 37.37 -24.46
CA TYR A 702 -0.36 37.95 -24.21
C TYR A 702 0.69 36.86 -24.06
N ASN A 703 1.95 37.21 -24.36
CA ASN A 703 3.09 36.33 -24.14
C ASN A 703 3.54 36.39 -22.68
N PHE A 704 3.20 35.38 -21.88
CA PHE A 704 3.58 35.31 -20.46
C PHE A 704 4.89 34.54 -20.19
N THR A 705 5.65 34.15 -21.21
CA THR A 705 6.83 33.29 -21.01
C THR A 705 7.84 33.89 -20.04
N LYS A 706 8.17 35.18 -20.17
CA LYS A 706 9.10 35.88 -19.26
C LYS A 706 8.62 35.93 -17.81
N LEU A 707 7.31 35.94 -17.60
CA LEU A 707 6.72 35.96 -16.27
C LEU A 707 6.85 34.57 -15.62
N LEU A 708 6.47 33.54 -16.36
CA LEU A 708 6.42 32.16 -15.88
C LEU A 708 7.81 31.50 -15.81
N GLU A 709 8.78 31.92 -16.65
CA GLU A 709 10.19 31.48 -16.61
C GLU A 709 10.87 31.77 -15.27
N ARG A 710 10.35 32.70 -14.47
CA ARG A 710 10.84 33.00 -13.11
C ARG A 710 10.62 31.84 -12.14
N VAL A 711 9.64 31.00 -12.43
CA VAL A 711 9.23 29.88 -11.58
C VAL A 711 9.83 28.58 -12.10
N ARG A 712 9.63 28.28 -13.39
CA ARG A 712 10.09 27.05 -14.02
C ARG A 712 10.49 27.32 -15.48
N PRO A 713 11.60 26.74 -15.98
CA PRO A 713 12.05 26.95 -17.36
C PRO A 713 10.97 26.59 -18.40
N ILE A 714 11.00 27.27 -19.55
CA ILE A 714 10.05 27.05 -20.64
C ILE A 714 10.80 26.58 -21.90
N PRO A 715 10.34 25.52 -22.59
CA PRO A 715 10.96 25.05 -23.81
C PRO A 715 11.05 26.13 -24.92
N LEU A 716 12.21 26.21 -25.58
CA LEU A 716 12.48 27.25 -26.61
C LEU A 716 11.52 27.21 -27.80
N ASN A 717 11.02 26.03 -28.15
CA ASN A 717 10.00 25.87 -29.20
C ASN A 717 8.70 26.57 -28.81
N LEU A 718 8.21 26.38 -27.58
CA LEU A 718 7.02 27.07 -27.10
C LEU A 718 7.23 28.58 -27.02
N SER A 719 8.38 29.04 -26.52
CA SER A 719 8.71 30.47 -26.47
C SER A 719 8.72 31.13 -27.84
N LYS A 720 9.12 30.41 -28.90
CA LYS A 720 9.03 30.90 -30.29
C LYS A 720 7.59 30.97 -30.78
N THR A 721 6.76 29.98 -30.48
CA THR A 721 5.34 29.97 -30.84
C THR A 721 4.57 31.12 -30.20
N LEU A 722 4.85 31.42 -28.93
CA LEU A 722 4.17 32.49 -28.19
C LEU A 722 4.74 33.88 -28.49
N ALA A 723 5.85 33.99 -29.23
CA ALA A 723 6.47 35.27 -29.59
C ALA A 723 5.57 36.14 -30.49
N GLU A 724 4.58 35.54 -31.16
CA GLU A 724 3.59 36.26 -31.97
C GLU A 724 2.55 37.02 -31.12
N LEU A 725 2.39 36.65 -29.85
CA LEU A 725 1.50 37.35 -28.92
C LEU A 725 2.16 38.63 -28.38
N PRO A 726 1.38 39.70 -28.13
CA PRO A 726 1.91 40.93 -27.55
C PRO A 726 2.45 40.69 -26.14
N ASN A 727 3.41 41.52 -25.70
CA ASN A 727 3.84 41.50 -24.30
C ASN A 727 2.75 42.09 -23.40
N PRO A 728 2.61 41.59 -22.15
CA PRO A 728 1.62 42.12 -21.22
C PRO A 728 1.88 43.59 -20.88
N PRO A 729 0.82 44.38 -20.59
CA PRO A 729 0.93 45.81 -20.27
C PRO A 729 1.59 46.10 -18.92
N ILE A 730 1.81 45.08 -18.10
CA ILE A 730 2.49 45.19 -16.81
C ILE A 730 3.98 45.39 -17.08
N ARG A 731 4.57 46.44 -16.51
CA ARG A 731 6.04 46.52 -16.43
C ARG A 731 6.48 45.35 -15.55
N VAL A 732 6.97 44.31 -16.18
CA VAL A 732 7.69 43.21 -15.54
C VAL A 732 8.92 43.86 -14.89
N CYS A 733 8.78 44.34 -13.65
CA CYS A 733 9.90 44.89 -12.89
C CYS A 733 10.92 43.75 -12.73
N ASN A 734 12.14 44.01 -13.21
CA ASN A 734 13.29 43.15 -13.01
C ASN A 734 13.62 42.99 -11.52
#